data_AF-A0AAF3J1I7-F1
#
_entry.id   AF-A0AAF3J1I7-F1
#
_cell.length_a   1.000
_cell.length_b   1.000
_cell.length_c   1.000
_cell.angle_alpha   90.00
_cell.angle_beta   90.00
_cell.angle_gamma   90.00
#
_symmetry.space_group_name_H-M   'P 1'
#
loop_
_entity.id
_entity.type
_entity.pdbx_description
1 polymer ?
#
loop_
_entity_poly.entity_id
_entity_poly.type
_entity_poly.pdbx_seq_one_letter_code
_entity_poly.pdbx_strand_id
1 'polypeptide(L)'
;MNSTKSEIHFSILTDEEQDEHLVKHNASHFIKAFQQLNELRRDGAFCDVCLITSESRRISVHKLVLAATIPYFRAMFSVDMMEASSPEIHLREISFETLNQMVTYAYTGELRITASNVENVMLVANYLGLCDIVTECATFLAPRLHVSNVLAIDAFCRTIGCKSILENIRSYINSNFVAVTQSHPFLELSLEEIQEILIRDELYVGSEENVFHAAIRWIEFDQLERRQHISKLLRCVRLSQLSPSVLSDTIANHSLVKNDLACRDLIDDAKDYHLMPERRAFLKSRRFRARSYEDAPGIIVAVGGSNQKETAQTTVEMYDPRVKFWQPIKPMGVLRTRVGVTCHNGKLYAIGGYDGKERLKLVEVYNYEKNDWSTLAPLFIRRSAPSAAFLNGLLYVCGGHDGSNSLDNVEIYHPEKNEWMHGPPMNCSRSTAGIVSLDGYLYVIGGHDGITIFNTVERYCPEKKEWEKMPPLLNKRCRLGATVLNRKIYVCGGYDGSNFLSSVEVFDPVRNEWSPVTPMMIKRSNLSTTVVGKQLYAVAGSDGISNLSSVEMYSEETDEWSLVSPMIAHEGGRMAGAGESAKDFLIRCMQFDSSTGKEGEYCTFLASVLRADGWEVLEQFIGDNDRRNLLATRGPINEVKVLLNTHLDQVPPYIPPTEDEINVYGRASNETKGQLSAIVLAANRFAKEYPELSHKVGLLFVVGEEVDHIGMIKANELDISPDYMIVGEPTESAFASIQKGVLKVHVKTQGKAGHSGYPHTGTSAIHKLLDVLHDIMHHNWPKSDVHGDTTLNVGLINGGHALNAWAEKAQASIFFRVTTSVNDVKSQLEKIVGERADLDYSLGGNDPVTFAEPPFPAKRLACSFNTDLPYYKKKDQLKGAFMYGAGSITNAFSADEFIPIDDLNKALETYYRLLVTLLHK
;
A
#
# COMPACT_ATOMS: atom_id res chain seq x y z
N MET A 1 -47.89 48.37 63.94
CA MET A 1 -46.57 47.71 63.82
C MET A 1 -46.81 46.23 63.60
N ASN A 2 -46.77 45.76 62.36
CA ASN A 2 -46.68 44.32 62.04
C ASN A 2 -45.69 44.20 60.87
N SER A 3 -44.49 43.73 61.20
CA SER A 3 -43.40 43.46 60.26
C SER A 3 -43.24 41.95 60.18
N THR A 4 -43.86 41.37 59.16
CA THR A 4 -43.58 39.99 58.71
C THR A 4 -42.26 40.01 57.96
N LYS A 5 -41.24 39.35 58.51
CA LYS A 5 -39.99 39.04 57.80
C LYS A 5 -40.29 38.05 56.68
N SER A 6 -40.13 38.49 55.45
CA SER A 6 -40.07 37.64 54.26
C SER A 6 -38.73 36.89 54.26
N GLU A 7 -38.75 35.57 54.38
CA GLU A 7 -37.59 34.74 54.04
C GLU A 7 -37.37 34.81 52.54
N ILE A 8 -36.21 35.33 52.14
CA ILE A 8 -35.77 35.38 50.75
C ILE A 8 -35.05 34.05 50.49
N HIS A 9 -35.70 33.13 49.78
CA HIS A 9 -35.04 31.98 49.19
C HIS A 9 -34.28 32.44 47.95
N PHE A 10 -32.95 32.47 48.02
CA PHE A 10 -32.11 32.61 46.84
C PHE A 10 -32.01 31.24 46.17
N SER A 11 -32.78 31.03 45.10
CA SER A 11 -32.49 29.95 44.15
C SER A 11 -31.33 30.41 43.26
N ILE A 12 -30.32 29.56 43.11
CA ILE A 12 -29.15 29.83 42.24
C ILE A 12 -29.51 29.65 40.76
N LEU A 13 -30.60 28.92 40.48
CA LEU A 13 -31.12 28.62 39.15
C LEU A 13 -32.52 29.22 38.99
N THR A 14 -32.84 29.67 37.79
CA THR A 14 -34.15 30.20 37.42
C THR A 14 -35.16 29.08 37.19
N ASP A 15 -36.47 29.36 37.28
CA ASP A 15 -37.52 28.35 37.03
C ASP A 15 -37.51 27.82 35.58
N GLU A 16 -36.82 28.50 34.65
CA GLU A 16 -36.60 28.06 33.26
C GLU A 16 -35.39 27.10 33.11
N GLU A 17 -34.46 27.05 34.07
CA GLU A 17 -33.26 26.19 34.06
C GLU A 17 -33.44 24.86 34.79
N GLN A 18 -34.64 24.58 35.34
CA GLN A 18 -34.88 23.36 36.14
C GLN A 18 -34.83 22.05 35.33
N ASP A 19 -34.94 22.12 33.99
CA ASP A 19 -34.84 20.97 33.09
C ASP A 19 -33.45 20.83 32.40
N GLU A 20 -32.51 21.76 32.64
CA GLU A 20 -31.14 21.66 32.12
C GLU A 20 -30.33 20.66 32.96
N HIS A 21 -29.90 19.55 32.33
CA HIS A 21 -29.07 18.53 32.98
C HIS A 21 -27.76 18.31 32.23
N LEU A 22 -26.66 18.34 32.97
CA LEU A 22 -25.33 18.00 32.46
C LEU A 22 -24.98 16.55 32.81
N VAL A 23 -24.92 15.69 31.79
CA VAL A 23 -24.40 14.33 31.94
C VAL A 23 -22.92 14.32 31.59
N LYS A 24 -22.05 14.22 32.60
CA LYS A 24 -20.60 14.01 32.39
C LYS A 24 -20.28 12.51 32.40
N HIS A 25 -19.87 11.98 31.26
CA HIS A 25 -19.32 10.63 31.18
C HIS A 25 -17.81 10.64 31.46
N ASN A 26 -17.38 10.07 32.59
CA ASN A 26 -15.96 9.92 32.93
C ASN A 26 -15.51 8.46 32.78
N ALA A 27 -15.06 8.10 31.58
CA ALA A 27 -14.59 6.74 31.28
C ALA A 27 -13.45 6.27 32.21
N SER A 28 -12.60 7.18 32.69
CA SER A 28 -11.47 6.85 33.58
C SER A 28 -11.90 6.33 34.95
N HIS A 29 -13.13 6.64 35.39
CA HIS A 29 -13.64 6.16 36.67
C HIS A 29 -13.82 4.63 36.67
N PHE A 30 -14.38 4.07 35.59
CA PHE A 30 -14.60 2.63 35.44
C PHE A 30 -13.27 1.86 35.35
N ILE A 31 -12.29 2.41 34.62
CA ILE A 31 -10.95 1.81 34.51
C ILE A 31 -10.28 1.71 35.89
N LYS A 32 -10.31 2.79 36.68
CA LYS A 32 -9.77 2.80 38.05
C LYS A 32 -10.47 1.81 38.97
N ALA A 33 -11.80 1.70 38.87
CA ALA A 33 -12.56 0.75 39.69
C ALA A 33 -12.18 -0.72 39.38
N PHE A 34 -12.04 -1.08 38.10
CA PHE A 34 -11.61 -2.42 37.69
C PHE A 34 -10.17 -2.74 38.10
N GLN A 35 -9.26 -1.75 38.04
CA GLN A 35 -7.91 -1.90 38.58
C GLN A 35 -7.93 -2.21 40.09
N GLN A 36 -8.75 -1.51 40.87
CA GLN A 36 -8.91 -1.79 42.30
C GLN A 36 -9.51 -3.17 42.56
N LEU A 37 -10.48 -3.63 41.76
CA LEU A 37 -11.01 -5.00 41.85
C LEU A 37 -9.92 -6.05 41.59
N ASN A 38 -8.98 -5.76 40.69
CA ASN A 38 -7.84 -6.65 40.44
C ASN A 38 -6.88 -6.71 41.64
N GLU A 39 -6.62 -5.57 42.28
CA GLU A 39 -5.81 -5.50 43.51
C GLU A 39 -6.44 -6.35 44.63
N LEU A 40 -7.74 -6.14 44.90
CA LEU A 40 -8.48 -6.94 45.89
C LEU A 40 -8.40 -8.44 45.58
N ARG A 41 -8.54 -8.82 44.31
CA ARG A 41 -8.41 -10.22 43.87
C ARG A 41 -7.02 -10.79 44.18
N ARG A 42 -5.95 -10.04 43.90
CA ARG A 42 -4.56 -10.49 44.13
C ARG A 42 -4.26 -10.66 45.62
N ASP A 43 -4.90 -9.86 46.47
CA ASP A 43 -4.83 -9.99 47.92
C ASP A 43 -5.74 -11.11 48.47
N GLY A 44 -6.55 -11.74 47.61
CA GLY A 44 -7.55 -12.74 48.00
C GLY A 44 -8.74 -12.16 48.76
N ALA A 45 -8.85 -10.82 48.83
CA ALA A 45 -9.92 -10.13 49.52
C ALA A 45 -11.22 -10.21 48.71
N PHE A 46 -12.33 -10.54 49.37
CA PHE A 46 -13.66 -10.65 48.79
C PHE A 46 -13.85 -11.70 47.67
N CYS A 47 -12.82 -12.49 47.34
CA CYS A 47 -12.93 -13.64 46.44
C CYS A 47 -13.90 -14.69 47.02
N ASP A 48 -14.89 -15.06 46.22
CA ASP A 48 -16.01 -15.95 46.59
C ASP A 48 -16.01 -17.26 45.78
N VAL A 49 -15.01 -17.47 44.93
CA VAL A 49 -14.77 -18.73 44.23
C VAL A 49 -13.29 -18.95 43.90
N CYS A 50 -12.89 -20.21 43.83
CA CYS A 50 -11.56 -20.64 43.43
C CYS A 50 -11.62 -21.51 42.17
N LEU A 51 -10.92 -21.12 41.10
CA LEU A 51 -10.76 -21.93 39.91
C LEU A 51 -9.54 -22.85 40.07
N ILE A 52 -9.72 -24.14 39.78
CA ILE A 52 -8.69 -25.17 39.88
C ILE A 52 -8.41 -25.70 38.48
N THR A 53 -7.16 -25.52 38.01
CA THR A 53 -6.76 -25.94 36.66
C THR A 53 -6.38 -27.41 36.59
N SER A 54 -6.10 -27.91 35.37
CA SER A 54 -5.58 -29.26 35.11
C SER A 54 -4.34 -29.61 35.96
N GLU A 55 -3.48 -28.62 36.21
CA GLU A 55 -2.27 -28.71 37.03
C GLU A 55 -2.54 -28.69 38.54
N SER A 56 -3.80 -28.74 38.97
CA SER A 56 -4.23 -28.57 40.38
C SER A 56 -3.82 -27.23 41.01
N ARG A 57 -3.56 -26.21 40.18
CA ARG A 57 -3.23 -24.86 40.65
C ARG A 57 -4.51 -24.07 40.87
N ARG A 58 -4.50 -23.21 41.91
CA ARG A 58 -5.66 -22.47 42.42
C ARG A 58 -5.59 -21.00 41.99
N ILE A 59 -6.72 -20.45 41.52
CA ILE A 59 -6.89 -19.03 41.19
C ILE A 59 -8.13 -18.51 41.91
N SER A 60 -7.94 -17.67 42.93
CA SER A 60 -9.03 -17.00 43.64
C SER A 60 -9.57 -15.82 42.83
N VAL A 61 -10.89 -15.74 42.70
CA VAL A 61 -11.59 -14.75 41.87
C VAL A 61 -12.94 -14.35 42.48
N HIS A 62 -13.47 -13.22 42.02
CA HIS A 62 -14.84 -12.78 42.28
C HIS A 62 -15.80 -13.31 41.20
N LYS A 63 -16.87 -14.01 41.59
CA LYS A 63 -17.93 -14.53 40.71
C LYS A 63 -18.56 -13.41 39.89
N LEU A 64 -18.81 -12.25 40.53
CA LEU A 64 -19.44 -11.11 39.87
C LEU A 64 -18.62 -10.59 38.67
N VAL A 65 -17.30 -10.44 38.84
CA VAL A 65 -16.44 -9.93 37.76
C VAL A 65 -16.38 -10.92 36.60
N LEU A 66 -16.22 -12.22 36.89
CA LEU A 66 -16.20 -13.24 35.84
C LEU A 66 -17.56 -13.37 35.14
N ALA A 67 -18.68 -13.31 35.87
CA ALA A 67 -20.01 -13.32 35.25
C ALA A 67 -20.29 -12.07 34.42
N ALA A 68 -19.72 -10.91 34.79
CA ALA A 68 -19.90 -9.68 34.04
C ALA A 68 -19.10 -9.65 32.73
N THR A 69 -17.97 -10.35 32.67
CA THR A 69 -16.98 -10.23 31.58
C THR A 69 -16.81 -11.48 30.75
N ILE A 70 -17.12 -12.66 31.28
CA ILE A 70 -16.91 -13.95 30.62
C ILE A 70 -18.25 -14.71 30.52
N PRO A 71 -18.81 -14.89 29.31
CA PRO A 71 -20.11 -15.52 29.11
C PRO A 71 -20.25 -16.92 29.71
N TYR A 72 -19.19 -17.74 29.63
CA TYR A 72 -19.18 -19.08 30.22
C TYR A 72 -19.44 -19.06 31.73
N PHE A 73 -18.75 -18.20 32.48
CA PHE A 73 -18.95 -18.07 33.93
C PHE A 73 -20.28 -17.41 34.26
N ARG A 74 -20.77 -16.48 33.42
CA ARG A 74 -22.12 -15.92 33.56
C ARG A 74 -23.18 -17.00 33.52
N ALA A 75 -23.11 -17.90 32.53
CA ALA A 75 -24.02 -19.02 32.40
C ALA A 75 -23.90 -19.98 33.59
N MET A 76 -22.67 -20.33 33.98
CA MET A 76 -22.39 -21.22 35.10
C MET A 76 -22.90 -20.69 36.45
N PHE A 77 -22.86 -19.36 36.67
CA PHE A 77 -23.30 -18.75 37.93
C PHE A 77 -24.78 -18.33 37.92
N SER A 78 -25.44 -18.40 36.77
CA SER A 78 -26.88 -18.15 36.64
C SER A 78 -27.66 -19.45 36.93
N VAL A 79 -28.83 -19.30 37.56
CA VAL A 79 -29.64 -20.34 38.25
C VAL A 79 -29.71 -21.72 37.56
N ASP A 80 -29.71 -22.78 38.39
CA ASP A 80 -29.84 -24.23 38.09
C ASP A 80 -28.56 -25.06 37.81
N MET A 81 -27.37 -24.52 38.12
CA MET A 81 -26.09 -25.28 38.09
C MET A 81 -25.57 -25.56 39.51
N MET A 82 -25.05 -26.77 39.79
CA MET A 82 -24.48 -27.09 41.12
C MET A 82 -23.29 -26.19 41.46
N GLU A 83 -22.49 -25.85 40.44
CA GLU A 83 -21.31 -25.01 40.50
C GLU A 83 -21.62 -23.58 40.97
N ALA A 84 -22.85 -23.10 40.80
CA ALA A 84 -23.28 -21.78 41.29
C ALA A 84 -23.11 -21.67 42.81
N SER A 85 -23.30 -22.78 43.53
CA SER A 85 -23.13 -22.88 44.99
C SER A 85 -21.78 -23.44 45.43
N SER A 86 -20.92 -23.86 44.50
CA SER A 86 -19.60 -24.42 44.83
C SER A 86 -18.58 -23.32 45.14
N PRO A 87 -17.71 -23.51 46.15
CA PRO A 87 -16.56 -22.65 46.40
C PRO A 87 -15.36 -22.96 45.49
N GLU A 88 -15.32 -24.16 44.89
CA GLU A 88 -14.23 -24.61 44.01
C GLU A 88 -14.79 -25.10 42.67
N ILE A 89 -14.18 -24.67 41.56
CA ILE A 89 -14.57 -25.04 40.18
C ILE A 89 -13.38 -25.65 39.47
N HIS A 90 -13.52 -26.87 38.98
CA HIS A 90 -12.44 -27.60 38.32
C HIS A 90 -12.51 -27.46 36.79
N LEU A 91 -11.53 -26.77 36.21
CA LEU A 91 -11.36 -26.59 34.76
C LEU A 91 -10.21 -27.48 34.29
N ARG A 92 -10.51 -28.78 34.14
CA ARG A 92 -9.51 -29.84 33.91
C ARG A 92 -8.85 -29.81 32.53
N GLU A 93 -9.34 -28.99 31.61
CA GLU A 93 -8.86 -28.92 30.22
C GLU A 93 -8.08 -27.63 29.92
N ILE A 94 -7.92 -26.74 30.90
CA ILE A 94 -7.29 -25.42 30.71
C ILE A 94 -6.00 -25.33 31.56
N SER A 95 -4.90 -24.91 30.94
CA SER A 95 -3.62 -24.66 31.62
C SER A 95 -3.74 -23.50 32.61
N PHE A 96 -2.90 -23.50 33.65
CA PHE A 96 -2.90 -22.37 34.59
C PHE A 96 -2.54 -21.05 33.92
N GLU A 97 -1.55 -21.06 33.03
CA GLU A 97 -1.04 -19.85 32.38
C GLU A 97 -2.12 -19.16 31.55
N THR A 98 -2.81 -19.91 30.67
CA THR A 98 -3.84 -19.34 29.80
C THR A 98 -5.07 -18.93 30.60
N LEU A 99 -5.52 -19.73 31.57
CA LEU A 99 -6.64 -19.34 32.43
C LEU A 99 -6.33 -18.08 33.24
N ASN A 100 -5.12 -17.98 33.78
CA ASN A 100 -4.70 -16.79 34.54
C ASN A 100 -4.63 -15.55 33.65
N GLN A 101 -4.27 -15.68 32.36
CA GLN A 101 -4.36 -14.56 31.41
C GLN A 101 -5.80 -14.14 31.15
N MET A 102 -6.73 -15.09 30.94
CA MET A 102 -8.16 -14.78 30.75
C MET A 102 -8.79 -14.12 31.97
N VAL A 103 -8.45 -14.62 33.17
CA VAL A 103 -8.87 -14.01 34.44
C VAL A 103 -8.23 -12.64 34.60
N THR A 104 -6.95 -12.45 34.23
CA THR A 104 -6.33 -11.12 34.32
C THR A 104 -7.02 -10.15 33.36
N TYR A 105 -7.27 -10.57 32.12
CA TYR A 105 -8.01 -9.79 31.11
C TYR A 105 -9.38 -9.36 31.61
N ALA A 106 -10.15 -10.25 32.28
CA ALA A 106 -11.44 -9.91 32.88
C ALA A 106 -11.39 -8.74 33.89
N TYR A 107 -10.22 -8.49 34.48
CA TYR A 107 -10.05 -7.43 35.48
C TYR A 107 -9.30 -6.20 34.93
N THR A 108 -8.44 -6.37 33.93
CA THR A 108 -7.56 -5.28 33.44
C THR A 108 -7.85 -4.85 32.01
N GLY A 109 -8.51 -5.67 31.21
CA GLY A 109 -8.63 -5.51 29.76
C GLY A 109 -7.33 -5.80 29.00
N GLU A 110 -6.27 -6.25 29.68
CA GLU A 110 -4.96 -6.51 29.06
C GLU A 110 -4.81 -7.99 28.70
N LEU A 111 -4.47 -8.27 27.43
CA LEU A 111 -4.20 -9.61 26.93
C LEU A 111 -2.89 -9.61 26.14
N ARG A 112 -2.02 -10.59 26.42
CA ARG A 112 -0.74 -10.75 25.73
C ARG A 112 -0.80 -11.89 24.74
N ILE A 113 -0.86 -11.57 23.45
CA ILE A 113 -0.83 -12.56 22.35
C ILE A 113 0.59 -12.63 21.77
N THR A 114 1.12 -13.84 21.67
CA THR A 114 2.44 -14.16 21.12
C THR A 114 2.34 -15.36 20.17
N ALA A 115 3.36 -15.55 19.33
CA ALA A 115 3.41 -16.72 18.43
C ALA A 115 3.39 -18.07 19.17
N SER A 116 3.85 -18.11 20.42
CA SER A 116 3.91 -19.34 21.23
C SER A 116 2.64 -19.63 22.02
N ASN A 117 1.76 -18.64 22.21
CA ASN A 117 0.56 -18.82 23.03
C ASN A 117 -0.77 -18.63 22.26
N VAL A 118 -0.75 -18.07 21.05
CA VAL A 118 -1.95 -17.69 20.30
C VAL A 118 -2.92 -18.86 20.11
N GLU A 119 -2.41 -20.07 19.84
CA GLU A 119 -3.23 -21.28 19.69
C GLU A 119 -4.03 -21.57 20.97
N ASN A 120 -3.35 -21.68 22.11
CA ASN A 120 -3.97 -21.96 23.39
C ASN A 120 -4.91 -20.82 23.84
N VAL A 121 -4.52 -19.57 23.63
CA VAL A 121 -5.33 -18.38 23.96
C VAL A 121 -6.63 -18.40 23.14
N MET A 122 -6.55 -18.67 21.83
CA MET A 122 -7.71 -18.71 20.95
C MET A 122 -8.66 -19.87 21.29
N LEU A 123 -8.13 -21.05 21.61
CA LEU A 123 -8.90 -22.22 21.99
C LEU A 123 -9.67 -21.99 23.30
N VAL A 124 -8.99 -21.45 24.32
CA VAL A 124 -9.59 -21.13 25.62
C VAL A 124 -10.57 -19.97 25.51
N ALA A 125 -10.26 -18.93 24.74
CA ALA A 125 -11.18 -17.82 24.49
C ALA A 125 -12.48 -18.30 23.84
N ASN A 126 -12.39 -19.19 22.86
CA ASN A 126 -13.56 -19.81 22.24
C ASN A 126 -14.36 -20.65 23.25
N TYR A 127 -13.69 -21.47 24.06
CA TYR A 127 -14.34 -22.26 25.12
C TYR A 127 -15.08 -21.37 26.13
N LEU A 128 -14.50 -20.22 26.49
CA LEU A 128 -15.07 -19.26 27.44
C LEU A 128 -16.14 -18.33 26.82
N GLY A 129 -16.35 -18.40 25.50
CA GLY A 129 -17.30 -17.55 24.77
C GLY A 129 -16.81 -16.12 24.50
N LEU A 130 -15.50 -15.87 24.56
CA LEU A 130 -14.88 -14.55 24.36
C LEU A 130 -14.59 -14.32 22.87
N CYS A 131 -15.64 -14.03 22.09
CA CYS A 131 -15.55 -13.90 20.63
C CYS A 131 -14.57 -12.79 20.19
N ASP A 132 -14.53 -11.66 20.90
CA ASP A 132 -13.64 -10.54 20.55
C ASP A 132 -12.17 -10.94 20.63
N ILE A 133 -11.79 -11.74 21.64
CA ILE A 133 -10.42 -12.25 21.78
C ILE A 133 -10.10 -13.25 20.66
N VAL A 134 -11.06 -14.09 20.26
CA VAL A 134 -10.89 -15.01 19.12
C VAL A 134 -10.63 -14.20 17.84
N THR A 135 -11.33 -13.09 17.64
CA THR A 135 -11.11 -12.17 16.52
C THR A 135 -9.73 -11.51 16.59
N GLU A 136 -9.29 -11.03 17.75
CA GLU A 136 -7.93 -10.46 17.94
C GLU A 136 -6.82 -11.49 17.66
N CYS A 137 -6.99 -12.74 18.10
CA CYS A 137 -6.06 -13.82 17.77
C CYS A 137 -6.00 -14.07 16.24
N ALA A 138 -7.15 -14.02 15.57
CA ALA A 138 -7.23 -14.11 14.11
C ALA A 138 -6.50 -12.94 13.42
N THR A 139 -6.70 -11.70 13.90
CA THR A 139 -5.99 -10.51 13.41
C THR A 139 -4.47 -10.64 13.60
N PHE A 140 -4.03 -11.24 14.70
CA PHE A 140 -2.61 -11.52 14.95
C PHE A 140 -2.04 -12.58 13.99
N LEU A 141 -2.82 -13.60 13.62
CA LEU A 141 -2.39 -14.67 12.71
C LEU A 141 -2.38 -14.26 11.23
N ALA A 142 -3.30 -13.40 10.80
CA ALA A 142 -3.48 -13.01 9.39
C ALA A 142 -2.20 -12.52 8.66
N PRO A 143 -1.37 -11.60 9.22
CA PRO A 143 -0.13 -11.17 8.55
C PRO A 143 1.00 -12.21 8.64
N ARG A 144 0.80 -13.34 9.33
CA ARG A 144 1.79 -14.39 9.57
C ARG A 144 1.48 -15.69 8.82
N LEU A 145 0.54 -15.65 7.88
CA LEU A 145 0.25 -16.76 6.98
C LEU A 145 1.45 -17.06 6.08
N HIS A 146 1.80 -18.34 5.99
CA HIS A 146 2.94 -18.84 5.23
C HIS A 146 2.56 -20.16 4.54
N VAL A 147 3.23 -20.47 3.43
CA VAL A 147 3.04 -21.71 2.65
C VAL A 147 3.13 -22.97 3.53
N SER A 148 3.95 -22.95 4.58
CA SER A 148 4.15 -24.07 5.50
C SER A 148 3.12 -24.20 6.62
N ASN A 149 2.36 -23.16 6.95
CA ASN A 149 1.44 -23.15 8.10
C ASN A 149 -0.02 -22.90 7.73
N VAL A 150 -0.32 -22.36 6.54
CA VAL A 150 -1.66 -21.88 6.19
C VAL A 150 -2.73 -22.97 6.25
N LEU A 151 -2.42 -24.20 5.82
CA LEU A 151 -3.37 -25.32 5.86
C LEU A 151 -3.64 -25.79 7.29
N ALA A 152 -2.62 -25.79 8.15
CA ALA A 152 -2.78 -26.12 9.57
C ALA A 152 -3.61 -25.05 10.30
N ILE A 153 -3.38 -23.77 9.98
CA ILE A 153 -4.17 -22.66 10.51
C ILE A 153 -5.63 -22.74 10.00
N ASP A 154 -5.87 -23.09 8.73
CA ASP A 154 -7.23 -23.31 8.19
C ASP A 154 -7.96 -24.40 8.96
N ALA A 155 -7.33 -25.56 9.14
CA ALA A 155 -7.90 -26.69 9.89
C ALA A 155 -8.21 -26.30 11.34
N PHE A 156 -7.28 -25.59 12.01
CA PHE A 156 -7.45 -25.11 13.37
C PHE A 156 -8.62 -24.11 13.49
N CYS A 157 -8.66 -23.09 12.64
CA CYS A 157 -9.71 -22.07 12.67
C CYS A 157 -11.09 -22.63 12.33
N ARG A 158 -11.19 -23.60 11.41
CA ARG A 158 -12.44 -24.31 11.11
C ARG A 158 -12.93 -25.14 12.29
N THR A 159 -12.02 -25.81 13.01
CA THR A 159 -12.35 -26.59 14.22
C THR A 159 -12.93 -25.70 15.31
N ILE A 160 -12.39 -24.48 15.46
CA ILE A 160 -12.88 -23.48 16.44
C ILE A 160 -14.15 -22.77 15.96
N GLY A 161 -14.44 -22.81 14.65
CA GLY A 161 -15.56 -22.05 14.06
C GLY A 161 -15.25 -20.56 13.87
N CYS A 162 -13.98 -20.17 13.87
CA CYS A 162 -13.55 -18.78 13.67
C CYS A 162 -13.66 -18.40 12.20
N LYS A 163 -14.66 -17.56 11.87
CA LYS A 163 -14.93 -17.14 10.49
C LYS A 163 -14.12 -15.91 10.06
N SER A 164 -13.63 -15.10 11.00
CA SER A 164 -13.03 -13.79 10.69
C SER A 164 -11.73 -13.87 9.87
N ILE A 165 -10.96 -14.96 9.98
CA ILE A 165 -9.70 -15.15 9.24
C ILE A 165 -9.85 -16.01 7.97
N LEU A 166 -10.99 -16.68 7.78
CA LEU A 166 -11.15 -17.66 6.69
C LEU A 166 -10.98 -17.03 5.30
N GLU A 167 -11.40 -15.77 5.11
CA GLU A 167 -11.21 -15.05 3.85
C GLU A 167 -9.73 -14.77 3.58
N ASN A 168 -8.96 -14.34 4.59
CA ASN A 168 -7.51 -14.15 4.46
C ASN A 168 -6.78 -15.46 4.11
N ILE A 169 -7.13 -16.56 4.78
CA ILE A 169 -6.57 -17.89 4.49
C ILE A 169 -6.91 -18.31 3.07
N ARG A 170 -8.17 -18.16 2.66
CA ARG A 170 -8.61 -18.50 1.29
C ARG A 170 -7.86 -17.68 0.26
N SER A 171 -7.77 -16.37 0.41
CA SER A 171 -7.02 -15.48 -0.48
C SER A 171 -5.53 -15.87 -0.53
N TYR A 172 -4.91 -16.22 0.61
CA TYR A 172 -3.52 -16.68 0.65
C TYR A 172 -3.30 -18.01 -0.09
N ILE A 173 -4.16 -19.01 0.15
CA ILE A 173 -4.10 -20.31 -0.56
C ILE A 173 -4.29 -20.10 -2.06
N ASN A 174 -5.24 -19.25 -2.44
CA ASN A 174 -5.57 -18.97 -3.82
C ASN A 174 -4.39 -18.30 -4.56
N SER A 175 -3.78 -17.26 -3.98
CA SER A 175 -2.60 -16.57 -4.54
C SER A 175 -1.34 -17.45 -4.62
N ASN A 176 -1.14 -18.33 -3.64
CA ASN A 176 0.08 -19.14 -3.49
C ASN A 176 -0.16 -20.62 -3.81
N PHE A 177 -1.21 -20.94 -4.57
CA PHE A 177 -1.71 -22.31 -4.75
C PHE A 177 -0.61 -23.29 -5.14
N VAL A 178 0.19 -22.95 -6.16
CA VAL A 178 1.28 -23.83 -6.63
C VAL A 178 2.27 -24.15 -5.50
N ALA A 179 2.70 -23.15 -4.73
CA ALA A 179 3.62 -23.36 -3.61
C ALA A 179 2.97 -24.17 -2.47
N VAL A 180 1.71 -23.89 -2.13
CA VAL A 180 0.95 -24.62 -1.10
C VAL A 180 0.81 -26.10 -1.49
N THR A 181 0.54 -26.40 -2.76
CA THR A 181 0.41 -27.79 -3.24
C THR A 181 1.71 -28.58 -3.20
N GLN A 182 2.86 -27.93 -3.04
CA GLN A 182 4.16 -28.59 -2.85
C GLN A 182 4.48 -28.87 -1.37
N SER A 183 3.74 -28.26 -0.44
CA SER A 183 3.94 -28.48 1.00
C SER A 183 3.56 -29.90 1.42
N HIS A 184 4.06 -30.34 2.60
CA HIS A 184 3.67 -31.61 3.20
C HIS A 184 2.23 -31.59 3.75
N PRO A 185 1.76 -30.53 4.45
CA PRO A 185 0.37 -30.47 4.94
C PRO A 185 -0.70 -30.65 3.86
N PHE A 186 -0.39 -30.28 2.61
CA PHE A 186 -1.30 -30.53 1.47
C PHE A 186 -1.59 -32.02 1.24
N LEU A 187 -0.62 -32.91 1.50
CA LEU A 187 -0.77 -34.35 1.32
C LEU A 187 -1.64 -35.00 2.40
N GLU A 188 -1.79 -34.33 3.54
CA GLU A 188 -2.57 -34.78 4.70
C GLU A 188 -4.05 -34.40 4.60
N LEU A 189 -4.44 -33.54 3.65
CA LEU A 189 -5.83 -33.15 3.43
C LEU A 189 -6.74 -34.35 3.14
N SER A 190 -7.97 -34.30 3.65
CA SER A 190 -9.05 -35.21 3.29
C SER A 190 -9.53 -34.96 1.85
N LEU A 191 -10.33 -35.90 1.31
CA LEU A 191 -10.91 -35.78 -0.03
C LEU A 191 -11.78 -34.52 -0.14
N GLU A 192 -12.60 -34.24 0.88
CA GLU A 192 -13.51 -33.11 0.91
C GLU A 192 -12.75 -31.77 0.89
N GLU A 193 -11.66 -31.67 1.66
CA GLU A 193 -10.84 -30.46 1.75
C GLU A 193 -10.09 -30.17 0.44
N ILE A 194 -9.45 -31.18 -0.16
CA ILE A 194 -8.76 -30.97 -1.44
C ILE A 194 -9.76 -30.64 -2.55
N GLN A 195 -10.95 -31.26 -2.57
CA GLN A 195 -11.99 -30.89 -3.52
C GLN A 195 -12.47 -29.45 -3.33
N GLU A 196 -12.63 -29.00 -2.07
CA GLU A 196 -13.00 -27.62 -1.75
C GLU A 196 -11.96 -26.62 -2.27
N ILE A 197 -10.68 -26.98 -2.31
CA ILE A 197 -9.62 -26.11 -2.85
C ILE A 197 -9.60 -26.18 -4.39
N LEU A 198 -9.49 -27.38 -4.97
CA LEU A 198 -9.29 -27.55 -6.42
C LEU A 198 -10.46 -27.05 -7.27
N ILE A 199 -11.68 -27.00 -6.71
CA ILE A 199 -12.87 -26.54 -7.45
C ILE A 199 -12.98 -25.01 -7.53
N ARG A 200 -12.20 -24.26 -6.73
CA ARG A 200 -12.33 -22.79 -6.59
C ARG A 200 -12.07 -22.07 -7.90
N ASP A 201 -12.92 -21.10 -8.21
CA ASP A 201 -12.78 -20.35 -9.45
C ASP A 201 -11.64 -19.31 -9.35
N GLU A 202 -11.24 -19.02 -8.13
CA GLU A 202 -10.29 -18.01 -7.71
C GLU A 202 -8.87 -18.58 -7.49
N LEU A 203 -8.51 -19.75 -8.04
CA LEU A 203 -7.12 -20.22 -7.92
C LEU A 203 -6.19 -19.43 -8.87
N TYR A 204 -5.09 -18.87 -8.34
CA TYR A 204 -4.03 -18.28 -9.16
C TYR A 204 -3.10 -19.36 -9.69
N VAL A 205 -3.33 -19.76 -10.93
CA VAL A 205 -2.52 -20.77 -11.64
C VAL A 205 -2.20 -20.29 -13.04
N GLY A 206 -0.95 -20.50 -13.49
CA GLY A 206 -0.55 -20.17 -14.87
C GLY A 206 -1.15 -21.12 -15.90
N SER A 207 -1.54 -22.33 -15.49
CA SER A 207 -2.20 -23.34 -16.31
C SER A 207 -3.04 -24.27 -15.45
N GLU A 208 -4.14 -24.81 -16.00
CA GLU A 208 -4.89 -25.91 -15.38
C GLU A 208 -4.03 -27.17 -15.18
N GLU A 209 -2.89 -27.26 -15.86
CA GLU A 209 -1.94 -28.35 -15.67
C GLU A 209 -1.40 -28.36 -14.23
N ASN A 210 -1.23 -27.20 -13.59
CA ASN A 210 -0.83 -27.14 -12.19
C ASN A 210 -1.89 -27.73 -11.25
N VAL A 211 -3.17 -27.54 -11.56
CA VAL A 211 -4.29 -28.10 -10.78
C VAL A 211 -4.36 -29.62 -10.97
N PHE A 212 -4.13 -30.08 -12.21
CA PHE A 212 -4.01 -31.52 -12.50
C PHE A 212 -2.87 -32.17 -11.71
N HIS A 213 -1.66 -31.58 -11.76
CA HIS A 213 -0.51 -32.11 -11.01
C HIS A 213 -0.73 -32.12 -9.50
N ALA A 214 -1.40 -31.10 -8.96
CA ALA A 214 -1.78 -31.08 -7.55
C ALA A 214 -2.71 -32.25 -7.18
N ALA A 215 -3.72 -32.53 -8.01
CA ALA A 215 -4.64 -33.66 -7.82
C ALA A 215 -3.91 -35.01 -7.88
N ILE A 216 -3.01 -35.19 -8.86
CA ILE A 216 -2.23 -36.43 -9.02
C ILE A 216 -1.29 -36.63 -7.85
N ARG A 217 -0.54 -35.60 -7.43
CA ARG A 217 0.39 -35.67 -6.30
C ARG A 217 -0.29 -36.13 -5.01
N TRP A 218 -1.49 -35.63 -4.73
CA TRP A 218 -2.26 -36.05 -3.55
C TRP A 218 -2.69 -37.52 -3.61
N ILE A 219 -3.05 -38.03 -4.79
CA ILE A 219 -3.39 -39.45 -4.98
C ILE A 219 -2.14 -40.32 -4.85
N GLU A 220 -1.02 -39.91 -5.43
CA GLU A 220 0.23 -40.69 -5.43
C GLU A 220 0.84 -40.87 -4.04
N PHE A 221 0.57 -39.94 -3.11
CA PHE A 221 1.00 -40.06 -1.71
C PHE A 221 0.42 -41.28 -0.99
N ASP A 222 -0.83 -41.66 -1.31
CA ASP A 222 -1.47 -42.88 -0.80
C ASP A 222 -2.32 -43.53 -1.91
N GLN A 223 -1.61 -44.13 -2.87
CA GLN A 223 -2.22 -44.67 -4.07
C GLN A 223 -3.18 -45.85 -3.79
N LEU A 224 -3.00 -46.56 -2.67
CA LEU A 224 -3.82 -47.72 -2.31
C LEU A 224 -5.26 -47.29 -1.99
N GLU A 225 -5.42 -46.28 -1.15
CA GLU A 225 -6.74 -45.81 -0.72
C GLU A 225 -7.31 -44.72 -1.64
N ARG A 226 -6.47 -43.85 -2.21
CA ARG A 226 -6.92 -42.62 -2.91
C ARG A 226 -7.18 -42.81 -4.40
N ARG A 227 -6.71 -43.89 -5.03
CA ARG A 227 -6.86 -44.12 -6.48
C ARG A 227 -8.32 -44.11 -6.95
N GLN A 228 -9.23 -44.60 -6.11
CA GLN A 228 -10.68 -44.60 -6.39
C GLN A 228 -11.30 -43.20 -6.52
N HIS A 229 -10.59 -42.15 -6.10
CA HIS A 229 -11.08 -40.76 -6.13
C HIS A 229 -10.61 -39.95 -7.35
N ILE A 230 -9.83 -40.54 -8.26
CA ILE A 230 -9.27 -39.83 -9.43
C ILE A 230 -10.35 -39.13 -10.26
N SER A 231 -11.48 -39.79 -10.52
CA SER A 231 -12.57 -39.23 -11.32
C SER A 231 -13.26 -38.05 -10.62
N LYS A 232 -13.32 -38.06 -9.28
CA LYS A 232 -13.86 -36.95 -8.48
C LYS A 232 -12.94 -35.73 -8.51
N LEU A 233 -11.63 -35.94 -8.41
CA LEU A 233 -10.64 -34.86 -8.44
C LEU A 233 -10.45 -34.29 -9.85
N LEU A 234 -10.47 -35.14 -10.87
CA LEU A 234 -10.34 -34.71 -12.27
C LEU A 234 -11.52 -33.82 -12.70
N ARG A 235 -12.72 -33.98 -12.10
CA ARG A 235 -13.86 -33.07 -12.31
C ARG A 235 -13.62 -31.65 -11.82
N CYS A 236 -12.71 -31.45 -10.86
CA CYS A 236 -12.31 -30.13 -10.37
C CYS A 236 -11.30 -29.43 -11.29
N VAL A 237 -10.66 -30.18 -12.21
CA VAL A 237 -9.73 -29.66 -13.21
C VAL A 237 -10.52 -29.23 -14.44
N ARG A 238 -10.26 -28.02 -14.96
CA ARG A 238 -10.97 -27.48 -16.12
C ARG A 238 -10.30 -27.92 -17.41
N LEU A 239 -10.39 -29.21 -17.70
CA LEU A 239 -9.70 -29.87 -18.83
C LEU A 239 -9.89 -29.14 -20.17
N SER A 240 -11.07 -28.55 -20.41
CA SER A 240 -11.38 -27.74 -21.60
C SER A 240 -10.49 -26.51 -21.82
N GLN A 241 -9.76 -26.06 -20.79
CA GLN A 241 -8.86 -24.91 -20.84
C GLN A 241 -7.41 -25.31 -21.14
N LEU A 242 -7.13 -26.60 -21.24
CA LEU A 242 -5.82 -27.11 -21.62
C LEU A 242 -5.70 -27.16 -23.15
N SER A 243 -4.46 -27.19 -23.66
CA SER A 243 -4.25 -27.40 -25.08
C SER A 243 -4.62 -28.83 -25.49
N PRO A 244 -5.03 -29.06 -26.75
CA PRO A 244 -5.28 -30.41 -27.26
C PRO A 244 -4.07 -31.36 -27.14
N SER A 245 -2.85 -30.83 -27.23
CA SER A 245 -1.61 -31.59 -27.04
C SER A 245 -1.46 -32.05 -25.59
N VAL A 246 -1.63 -31.17 -24.61
CA VAL A 246 -1.53 -31.54 -23.18
C VAL A 246 -2.63 -32.54 -22.80
N LEU A 247 -3.85 -32.37 -23.30
CA LEU A 247 -4.95 -33.31 -23.07
C LEU A 247 -4.63 -34.71 -23.59
N SER A 248 -4.10 -34.82 -24.80
CA SER A 248 -3.89 -36.10 -25.48
C SER A 248 -2.58 -36.77 -25.09
N ASP A 249 -1.49 -36.00 -25.02
CA ASP A 249 -0.14 -36.54 -24.84
C ASP A 249 0.19 -36.76 -23.36
N THR A 250 -0.28 -35.86 -22.48
CA THR A 250 0.03 -35.88 -21.04
C THR A 250 -1.09 -36.52 -20.22
N ILE A 251 -2.29 -35.93 -20.25
CA ILE A 251 -3.36 -36.32 -19.31
C ILE A 251 -3.99 -37.66 -19.69
N ALA A 252 -4.38 -37.85 -20.96
CA ALA A 252 -5.02 -39.09 -21.40
C ALA A 252 -4.11 -40.33 -21.27
N ASN A 253 -2.79 -40.14 -21.38
CA ASN A 253 -1.81 -41.22 -21.24
C ASN A 253 -1.38 -41.49 -19.79
N HIS A 254 -1.78 -40.64 -18.82
CA HIS A 254 -1.39 -40.81 -17.43
C HIS A 254 -1.91 -42.13 -16.85
N SER A 255 -1.08 -42.85 -16.08
CA SER A 255 -1.36 -44.22 -15.63
C SER A 255 -2.64 -44.37 -14.79
N LEU A 256 -2.94 -43.34 -13.97
CA LEU A 256 -4.14 -43.24 -13.14
C LEU A 256 -5.41 -42.89 -13.93
N VAL A 257 -5.26 -42.18 -15.05
CA VAL A 257 -6.37 -41.63 -15.85
C VAL A 257 -6.77 -42.61 -16.95
N LYS A 258 -5.77 -43.15 -17.67
CA LYS A 258 -5.98 -44.00 -18.84
C LYS A 258 -6.82 -45.24 -18.56
N ASN A 259 -6.87 -45.71 -17.32
CA ASN A 259 -7.58 -46.94 -16.95
C ASN A 259 -8.96 -46.69 -16.29
N ASP A 260 -9.34 -45.44 -16.05
CA ASP A 260 -10.61 -45.07 -15.42
C ASP A 260 -11.61 -44.59 -16.47
N LEU A 261 -12.77 -45.24 -16.55
CA LEU A 261 -13.80 -44.92 -17.55
C LEU A 261 -14.37 -43.51 -17.38
N ALA A 262 -14.66 -43.10 -16.14
CA ALA A 262 -15.24 -41.79 -15.87
C ALA A 262 -14.24 -40.65 -16.17
N CYS A 263 -12.95 -40.88 -15.99
CA CYS A 263 -11.91 -39.93 -16.42
C CYS A 263 -11.84 -39.79 -17.94
N ARG A 264 -12.01 -40.88 -18.69
CA ARG A 264 -12.04 -40.83 -20.16
C ARG A 264 -13.23 -40.01 -20.67
N ASP A 265 -14.41 -40.18 -20.07
CA ASP A 265 -15.59 -39.39 -20.40
C ASP A 265 -15.34 -37.88 -20.20
N LEU A 266 -14.62 -37.48 -19.14
CA LEU A 266 -14.26 -36.07 -18.91
C LEU A 266 -13.27 -35.52 -19.94
N ILE A 267 -12.37 -36.37 -20.44
CA ILE A 267 -11.42 -36.00 -21.49
C ILE A 267 -12.16 -35.87 -22.82
N ASP A 268 -13.10 -36.75 -23.11
CA ASP A 268 -13.90 -36.70 -24.32
C ASP A 268 -14.81 -35.46 -24.31
N ASP A 269 -15.44 -35.11 -23.18
CA ASP A 269 -16.13 -33.83 -22.96
C ASP A 269 -15.22 -32.63 -23.33
N ALA A 270 -13.95 -32.65 -22.91
CA ALA A 270 -12.99 -31.59 -23.17
C ALA A 270 -12.52 -31.58 -24.64
N LYS A 271 -12.32 -32.74 -25.25
CA LYS A 271 -11.99 -32.86 -26.68
C LYS A 271 -13.14 -32.33 -27.53
N ASP A 272 -14.38 -32.67 -27.21
CA ASP A 272 -15.58 -32.16 -27.87
C ASP A 272 -15.68 -30.63 -27.75
N TYR A 273 -15.31 -30.06 -26.60
CA TYR A 273 -15.20 -28.60 -26.44
C TYR A 273 -14.19 -27.97 -27.41
N HIS A 274 -13.05 -28.63 -27.69
CA HIS A 274 -12.09 -28.17 -28.68
C HIS A 274 -12.56 -28.40 -30.12
N LEU A 275 -13.23 -29.53 -30.39
CA LEU A 275 -13.69 -29.95 -31.71
C LEU A 275 -14.94 -29.21 -32.20
N MET A 276 -15.78 -28.70 -31.29
CA MET A 276 -17.04 -28.01 -31.62
C MET A 276 -17.10 -26.58 -31.04
N PRO A 277 -16.31 -25.62 -31.57
CA PRO A 277 -16.29 -24.24 -31.07
C PRO A 277 -17.66 -23.56 -31.01
N GLU A 278 -18.56 -23.86 -31.95
CA GLU A 278 -19.94 -23.34 -31.98
C GLU A 278 -20.76 -23.72 -30.74
N ARG A 279 -20.48 -24.86 -30.09
CA ARG A 279 -21.24 -25.31 -28.92
C ARG A 279 -20.82 -24.61 -27.62
N ARG A 280 -19.67 -23.92 -27.60
CA ARG A 280 -19.10 -23.32 -26.39
C ARG A 280 -20.02 -22.31 -25.72
N ALA A 281 -20.76 -21.51 -26.51
CA ALA A 281 -21.70 -20.52 -26.00
C ALA A 281 -22.84 -21.15 -25.16
N PHE A 282 -23.17 -22.40 -25.42
CA PHE A 282 -24.24 -23.14 -24.73
C PHE A 282 -23.72 -23.93 -23.50
N LEU A 283 -22.40 -24.06 -23.35
CA LEU A 283 -21.77 -24.80 -22.26
C LEU A 283 -21.62 -23.91 -21.02
N LYS A 284 -22.68 -23.88 -20.19
CA LYS A 284 -22.73 -23.03 -18.98
C LYS A 284 -22.00 -23.61 -17.75
N SER A 285 -21.53 -24.86 -17.80
CA SER A 285 -20.87 -25.50 -16.65
C SER A 285 -19.49 -24.87 -16.37
N ARG A 286 -19.13 -24.77 -15.07
CA ARG A 286 -17.82 -24.25 -14.62
C ARG A 286 -16.62 -24.98 -15.25
N ARG A 287 -16.78 -26.26 -15.58
CA ARG A 287 -15.75 -27.10 -16.23
C ARG A 287 -15.30 -26.58 -17.61
N PHE A 288 -16.10 -25.72 -18.24
CA PHE A 288 -15.85 -25.16 -19.58
C PHE A 288 -15.37 -23.71 -19.59
N ARG A 289 -15.11 -23.11 -18.42
CA ARG A 289 -14.72 -21.70 -18.29
C ARG A 289 -13.28 -21.58 -17.78
N ALA A 290 -12.57 -20.52 -18.13
CA ALA A 290 -11.25 -20.22 -17.53
C ALA A 290 -11.40 -19.79 -16.06
N ARG A 291 -10.43 -20.13 -15.19
CA ARG A 291 -10.41 -19.64 -13.79
C ARG A 291 -10.32 -18.12 -13.80
N SER A 292 -11.01 -17.50 -12.86
CA SER A 292 -11.05 -16.05 -12.69
C SER A 292 -10.53 -15.76 -11.29
N TYR A 293 -9.22 -15.57 -11.17
CA TYR A 293 -8.65 -15.10 -9.90
C TYR A 293 -8.89 -13.60 -9.78
N GLU A 294 -9.75 -13.22 -8.83
CA GLU A 294 -10.21 -11.84 -8.63
C GLU A 294 -9.06 -10.87 -8.26
N ASP A 295 -8.04 -11.39 -7.57
CA ASP A 295 -6.81 -10.69 -7.18
C ASP A 295 -5.63 -10.98 -8.10
N ALA A 296 -5.86 -11.56 -9.30
CA ALA A 296 -4.80 -11.68 -10.29
C ALA A 296 -4.37 -10.25 -10.63
N PRO A 297 -3.11 -9.89 -10.41
CA PRO A 297 -2.65 -8.57 -10.77
C PRO A 297 -2.62 -8.50 -12.29
N GLY A 298 -3.71 -8.03 -12.86
CA GLY A 298 -3.69 -7.54 -14.22
C GLY A 298 -2.78 -6.33 -14.25
N ILE A 299 -1.89 -6.30 -15.22
CA ILE A 299 -1.11 -5.09 -15.51
C ILE A 299 -1.84 -4.31 -16.60
N ILE A 300 -1.81 -3.00 -16.48
CA ILE A 300 -2.25 -2.11 -17.55
C ILE A 300 -1.00 -1.70 -18.31
N VAL A 301 -1.02 -1.79 -19.64
CA VAL A 301 0.10 -1.35 -20.48
C VAL A 301 -0.39 -0.26 -21.43
N ALA A 302 0.22 0.92 -21.34
CA ALA A 302 0.03 2.02 -22.27
C ALA A 302 1.10 1.94 -23.37
N VAL A 303 0.68 2.06 -24.64
CA VAL A 303 1.54 1.82 -25.81
C VAL A 303 1.41 2.97 -26.82
N GLY A 304 2.54 3.63 -27.10
CA GLY A 304 2.69 4.61 -28.18
C GLY A 304 2.01 5.95 -27.91
N GLY A 305 1.09 6.34 -28.76
CA GLY A 305 0.35 7.60 -28.64
C GLY A 305 1.06 8.79 -29.27
N SER A 306 0.63 9.99 -28.88
CA SER A 306 1.13 11.25 -29.42
C SER A 306 1.42 12.24 -28.31
N ASN A 307 2.48 13.01 -28.50
CA ASN A 307 2.91 14.06 -27.58
C ASN A 307 2.13 15.38 -27.82
N GLN A 308 2.38 16.45 -27.05
CA GLN A 308 1.64 17.72 -27.22
C GLN A 308 1.80 18.35 -28.62
N LYS A 309 2.90 18.04 -29.32
CA LYS A 309 3.16 18.47 -30.69
C LYS A 309 2.54 17.54 -31.75
N GLU A 310 1.64 16.64 -31.33
CA GLU A 310 1.02 15.59 -32.14
C GLU A 310 2.03 14.63 -32.81
N THR A 311 3.24 14.51 -32.28
CA THR A 311 4.24 13.59 -32.82
C THR A 311 4.08 12.19 -32.21
N ALA A 312 4.15 11.17 -33.05
CA ALA A 312 4.07 9.76 -32.67
C ALA A 312 5.17 9.36 -31.68
N GLN A 313 4.89 8.41 -30.80
CA GLN A 313 5.82 7.95 -29.75
C GLN A 313 6.11 6.44 -29.86
N THR A 314 7.28 6.00 -29.38
CA THR A 314 7.62 4.59 -29.17
C THR A 314 7.38 4.13 -27.73
N THR A 315 7.03 5.07 -26.85
CA THR A 315 6.93 4.87 -25.40
C THR A 315 5.98 3.74 -25.04
N VAL A 316 6.38 2.93 -24.06
CA VAL A 316 5.55 1.91 -23.47
C VAL A 316 5.76 1.96 -21.97
N GLU A 317 4.68 1.98 -21.21
CA GLU A 317 4.75 1.92 -19.75
C GLU A 317 3.65 1.02 -19.20
N MET A 318 3.91 0.50 -18.01
CA MET A 318 3.10 -0.50 -17.36
C MET A 318 2.70 -0.03 -15.97
N TYR A 319 1.45 -0.26 -15.60
CA TYR A 319 0.91 -0.04 -14.28
C TYR A 319 0.52 -1.36 -13.64
N ASP A 320 1.02 -1.57 -12.43
CA ASP A 320 0.58 -2.65 -11.55
C ASP A 320 -0.32 -2.05 -10.45
N PRO A 321 -1.62 -2.39 -10.41
CA PRO A 321 -2.54 -1.87 -9.40
C PRO A 321 -2.13 -2.19 -7.96
N ARG A 322 -1.29 -3.19 -7.72
CA ARG A 322 -0.79 -3.53 -6.37
C ARG A 322 0.20 -2.49 -5.87
N VAL A 323 1.10 -2.08 -6.75
CA VAL A 323 2.19 -1.15 -6.41
C VAL A 323 1.81 0.30 -6.71
N LYS A 324 0.71 0.50 -7.46
CA LYS A 324 0.08 1.80 -7.73
C LYS A 324 1.04 2.81 -8.35
N PHE A 325 1.96 2.39 -9.20
CA PHE A 325 2.78 3.31 -10.00
C PHE A 325 2.96 2.80 -11.42
N TRP A 326 3.17 3.75 -12.34
CA TRP A 326 3.51 3.46 -13.73
C TRP A 326 5.02 3.36 -13.87
N GLN A 327 5.51 2.40 -14.65
CA GLN A 327 6.93 2.25 -14.94
C GLN A 327 7.18 2.09 -16.44
N PRO A 328 8.24 2.70 -17.00
CA PRO A 328 8.60 2.48 -18.40
C PRO A 328 9.04 1.04 -18.61
N ILE A 329 8.63 0.44 -19.72
CA ILE A 329 9.11 -0.87 -20.19
C ILE A 329 9.72 -0.72 -21.58
N LYS A 330 10.17 -1.83 -22.19
CA LYS A 330 10.81 -1.81 -23.50
C LYS A 330 9.95 -1.03 -24.52
N PRO A 331 10.47 0.04 -25.14
CA PRO A 331 9.72 0.80 -26.15
C PRO A 331 9.52 -0.04 -27.42
N MET A 332 8.51 0.31 -28.20
CA MET A 332 8.30 -0.28 -29.53
C MET A 332 9.48 0.04 -30.47
N GLY A 333 9.69 -0.80 -31.50
CA GLY A 333 10.73 -0.56 -32.50
C GLY A 333 10.44 0.64 -33.42
N VAL A 334 9.17 1.04 -33.56
CA VAL A 334 8.74 2.10 -34.49
C VAL A 334 7.77 3.07 -33.79
N LEU A 335 7.92 4.36 -34.08
CA LEU A 335 7.04 5.43 -33.61
C LEU A 335 5.61 5.19 -34.09
N ARG A 336 4.62 5.28 -33.19
CA ARG A 336 3.21 5.07 -33.55
C ARG A 336 2.26 5.92 -32.71
N THR A 337 1.39 6.65 -33.39
CA THR A 337 0.11 7.12 -32.83
C THR A 337 -1.06 6.38 -33.46
N ARG A 338 -2.23 6.40 -32.79
CA ARG A 338 -3.47 5.72 -33.24
C ARG A 338 -3.22 4.24 -33.57
N VAL A 339 -2.43 3.58 -32.74
CA VAL A 339 -2.12 2.15 -32.83
C VAL A 339 -3.32 1.33 -32.31
N GLY A 340 -3.63 0.22 -32.96
CA GLY A 340 -4.56 -0.76 -32.40
C GLY A 340 -3.84 -1.63 -31.38
N VAL A 341 -4.38 -1.73 -30.16
CA VAL A 341 -3.74 -2.48 -29.08
C VAL A 341 -4.73 -3.50 -28.52
N THR A 342 -4.28 -4.74 -28.34
CA THR A 342 -5.08 -5.79 -27.70
C THR A 342 -4.17 -6.83 -27.05
N CYS A 343 -4.69 -7.61 -26.12
CA CYS A 343 -3.93 -8.64 -25.42
C CYS A 343 -4.60 -10.02 -25.53
N HIS A 344 -3.78 -11.06 -25.55
CA HIS A 344 -4.23 -12.44 -25.51
C HIS A 344 -3.12 -13.35 -24.98
N ASN A 345 -3.45 -14.26 -24.06
CA ASN A 345 -2.52 -15.24 -23.46
C ASN A 345 -1.19 -14.61 -22.99
N GLY A 346 -1.26 -13.53 -22.21
CA GLY A 346 -0.07 -12.87 -21.65
C GLY A 346 0.79 -12.11 -22.67
N LYS A 347 0.34 -11.99 -23.93
CA LYS A 347 1.01 -11.23 -24.99
C LYS A 347 0.22 -10.00 -25.36
N LEU A 348 0.92 -8.92 -25.67
CA LEU A 348 0.34 -7.64 -26.08
C LEU A 348 0.65 -7.40 -27.56
N TYR A 349 -0.36 -7.07 -28.36
CA TYR A 349 -0.25 -6.90 -29.82
C TYR A 349 -0.43 -5.42 -30.17
N ALA A 350 0.55 -4.84 -30.87
CA ALA A 350 0.52 -3.48 -31.41
C ALA A 350 0.34 -3.54 -32.93
N ILE A 351 -0.77 -3.03 -33.43
CA ILE A 351 -1.28 -3.29 -34.78
C ILE A 351 -1.42 -1.97 -35.56
N GLY A 352 -0.70 -1.87 -36.67
CA GLY A 352 -0.72 -0.71 -37.56
C GLY A 352 -0.28 0.57 -36.85
N GLY A 353 -0.99 1.66 -37.13
CA GLY A 353 -0.73 2.99 -36.57
C GLY A 353 -0.13 3.96 -37.59
N TYR A 354 0.40 5.06 -37.09
CA TYR A 354 1.01 6.13 -37.88
C TYR A 354 2.30 6.61 -37.24
N ASP A 355 3.37 6.64 -38.02
CA ASP A 355 4.71 7.00 -37.55
C ASP A 355 5.04 8.49 -37.68
N GLY A 356 4.07 9.31 -38.11
CA GLY A 356 4.28 10.71 -38.44
C GLY A 356 4.47 10.98 -39.94
N LYS A 357 4.66 9.94 -40.75
CA LYS A 357 4.83 10.01 -42.21
C LYS A 357 3.83 9.14 -42.96
N GLU A 358 3.70 7.87 -42.59
CA GLU A 358 2.84 6.90 -43.25
C GLU A 358 2.03 6.03 -42.29
N ARG A 359 0.92 5.49 -42.81
CA ARG A 359 0.14 4.47 -42.12
C ARG A 359 0.84 3.14 -42.29
N LEU A 360 0.86 2.34 -41.23
CA LEU A 360 1.69 1.13 -41.17
C LEU A 360 0.88 -0.15 -41.41
N LYS A 361 1.53 -1.15 -42.01
CA LYS A 361 1.10 -2.56 -42.00
C LYS A 361 1.70 -3.36 -40.84
N LEU A 362 2.60 -2.73 -40.09
CA LEU A 362 3.42 -3.37 -39.08
C LEU A 362 2.57 -3.90 -37.92
N VAL A 363 2.83 -5.14 -37.53
CA VAL A 363 2.27 -5.76 -36.34
C VAL A 363 3.41 -6.28 -35.49
N GLU A 364 3.43 -5.88 -34.22
CA GLU A 364 4.42 -6.33 -33.25
C GLU A 364 3.72 -6.97 -32.05
N VAL A 365 4.37 -7.95 -31.44
CA VAL A 365 3.91 -8.59 -30.21
C VAL A 365 4.98 -8.43 -29.13
N TYR A 366 4.55 -8.01 -27.95
CA TYR A 366 5.39 -7.91 -26.77
C TYR A 366 5.22 -9.16 -25.92
N ASN A 367 6.35 -9.78 -25.56
CA ASN A 367 6.40 -10.88 -24.61
C ASN A 367 6.85 -10.33 -23.25
N TYR A 368 5.93 -10.37 -22.29
CA TYR A 368 6.16 -9.88 -20.93
C TYR A 368 7.33 -10.59 -20.24
N GLU A 369 7.41 -11.92 -20.34
CA GLU A 369 8.46 -12.71 -19.68
C GLU A 369 9.87 -12.39 -20.19
N LYS A 370 9.97 -11.98 -21.45
CA LYS A 370 11.26 -11.64 -22.10
C LYS A 370 11.56 -10.15 -22.10
N ASN A 371 10.58 -9.31 -21.71
CA ASN A 371 10.62 -7.87 -21.85
C ASN A 371 11.09 -7.41 -23.26
N ASP A 372 10.53 -8.02 -24.30
CA ASP A 372 10.96 -7.73 -25.67
C ASP A 372 9.83 -7.79 -26.70
N TRP A 373 10.02 -7.05 -27.79
CA TRP A 373 9.10 -6.96 -28.92
C TRP A 373 9.55 -7.88 -30.06
N SER A 374 8.60 -8.47 -30.78
CA SER A 374 8.85 -9.28 -31.97
C SER A 374 7.89 -8.89 -33.08
N THR A 375 8.39 -8.80 -34.31
CA THR A 375 7.56 -8.51 -35.48
C THR A 375 6.80 -9.75 -35.94
N LEU A 376 5.52 -9.58 -36.26
CA LEU A 376 4.64 -10.61 -36.82
C LEU A 376 4.37 -10.35 -38.31
N ALA A 377 3.64 -11.26 -38.96
CA ALA A 377 3.21 -11.06 -40.34
C ALA A 377 2.47 -9.71 -40.49
N PRO A 378 2.75 -8.93 -41.55
CA PRO A 378 2.14 -7.62 -41.74
C PRO A 378 0.68 -7.72 -42.19
N LEU A 379 -0.11 -6.70 -41.88
CA LEU A 379 -1.46 -6.51 -42.41
C LEU A 379 -1.45 -6.47 -43.95
N PHE A 380 -2.54 -6.89 -44.59
CA PHE A 380 -2.74 -6.72 -46.02
C PHE A 380 -2.85 -5.24 -46.38
N ILE A 381 -3.62 -4.46 -45.61
CA ILE A 381 -3.88 -3.04 -45.84
C ILE A 381 -3.29 -2.21 -44.70
N ARG A 382 -2.52 -1.18 -45.06
CA ARG A 382 -1.97 -0.21 -44.10
C ARG A 382 -3.10 0.55 -43.43
N ARG A 383 -3.03 0.78 -42.11
CA ARG A 383 -4.11 1.48 -41.39
C ARG A 383 -3.66 2.10 -40.06
N SER A 384 -4.30 3.19 -39.68
CA SER A 384 -4.31 3.71 -38.29
C SER A 384 -5.71 3.71 -37.71
N ALA A 385 -5.82 3.88 -36.40
CA ALA A 385 -7.06 3.81 -35.64
C ALA A 385 -7.91 2.58 -35.98
N PRO A 386 -7.30 1.38 -36.17
CA PRO A 386 -8.09 0.17 -36.35
C PRO A 386 -8.73 -0.23 -35.03
N SER A 387 -9.84 -0.94 -35.12
CA SER A 387 -10.44 -1.59 -33.97
C SER A 387 -9.97 -3.04 -33.94
N ALA A 388 -9.24 -3.46 -32.91
CA ALA A 388 -8.68 -4.81 -32.79
C ALA A 388 -9.15 -5.54 -31.53
N ALA A 389 -9.60 -6.80 -31.69
CA ALA A 389 -9.96 -7.66 -30.56
C ALA A 389 -9.81 -9.14 -30.90
N PHE A 390 -9.56 -9.95 -29.88
CA PHE A 390 -9.54 -11.40 -30.01
C PHE A 390 -10.95 -12.00 -29.89
N LEU A 391 -11.25 -12.96 -30.75
CA LEU A 391 -12.44 -13.81 -30.66
C LEU A 391 -12.06 -15.25 -30.99
N ASN A 392 -12.38 -16.18 -30.08
CA ASN A 392 -12.08 -17.61 -30.22
C ASN A 392 -10.61 -17.92 -30.57
N GLY A 393 -9.67 -17.14 -29.99
CA GLY A 393 -8.22 -17.31 -30.19
C GLY A 393 -7.67 -16.70 -31.49
N LEU A 394 -8.52 -16.09 -32.32
CA LEU A 394 -8.11 -15.37 -33.52
C LEU A 394 -8.20 -13.86 -33.30
N LEU A 395 -7.26 -13.11 -33.85
CA LEU A 395 -7.21 -11.65 -33.76
C LEU A 395 -7.96 -11.04 -34.95
N TYR A 396 -8.99 -10.24 -34.68
CA TYR A 396 -9.76 -9.52 -35.70
C TYR A 396 -9.36 -8.05 -35.70
N VAL A 397 -9.06 -7.52 -36.89
CA VAL A 397 -8.72 -6.12 -37.12
C VAL A 397 -9.76 -5.53 -38.06
N CYS A 398 -10.63 -4.71 -37.52
CA CYS A 398 -11.80 -4.15 -38.20
C CYS A 398 -11.58 -2.66 -38.50
N GLY A 399 -11.82 -2.27 -39.77
CA GLY A 399 -11.83 -0.87 -40.19
C GLY A 399 -10.52 -0.12 -39.96
N GLY A 400 -10.61 1.14 -39.55
CA GLY A 400 -9.48 2.07 -39.47
C GLY A 400 -9.38 2.96 -40.71
N HIS A 401 -8.25 3.64 -40.87
CA HIS A 401 -8.03 4.62 -41.93
C HIS A 401 -6.71 4.36 -42.67
N ASP A 402 -6.77 4.15 -43.99
CA ASP A 402 -5.62 3.75 -44.83
C ASP A 402 -4.71 4.91 -45.28
N GLY A 403 -5.16 6.15 -45.01
CA GLY A 403 -4.50 7.38 -45.44
C GLY A 403 -5.40 8.22 -46.35
N SER A 404 -6.43 7.63 -46.94
CA SER A 404 -7.40 8.29 -47.82
C SER A 404 -8.84 8.07 -47.39
N ASN A 405 -9.19 6.84 -46.99
CA ASN A 405 -10.56 6.46 -46.67
C ASN A 405 -10.64 5.73 -45.32
N SER A 406 -11.80 5.84 -44.67
CA SER A 406 -12.17 4.89 -43.63
C SER A 406 -12.51 3.54 -44.27
N LEU A 407 -12.13 2.46 -43.59
CA LEU A 407 -12.25 1.08 -44.09
C LEU A 407 -13.44 0.35 -43.43
N ASP A 408 -14.05 -0.56 -44.16
CA ASP A 408 -15.04 -1.54 -43.69
C ASP A 408 -14.44 -2.96 -43.57
N ASN A 409 -13.28 -3.18 -44.18
CA ASN A 409 -12.70 -4.50 -44.30
C ASN A 409 -12.17 -5.04 -42.96
N VAL A 410 -12.27 -6.36 -42.82
CA VAL A 410 -11.82 -7.11 -41.65
C VAL A 410 -10.67 -8.01 -42.05
N GLU A 411 -9.57 -7.96 -41.28
CA GLU A 411 -8.45 -8.89 -41.40
C GLU A 411 -8.38 -9.76 -40.14
N ILE A 412 -8.23 -11.07 -40.32
CA ILE A 412 -8.22 -12.06 -39.24
C ILE A 412 -6.84 -12.71 -39.20
N TYR A 413 -6.19 -12.67 -38.04
CA TYR A 413 -4.87 -13.25 -37.83
C TYR A 413 -4.94 -14.51 -36.98
N HIS A 414 -4.20 -15.52 -37.41
CA HIS A 414 -4.04 -16.78 -36.71
C HIS A 414 -2.68 -16.82 -36.00
N PRO A 415 -2.60 -16.64 -34.66
CA PRO A 415 -1.34 -16.51 -33.94
C PRO A 415 -0.39 -17.70 -34.12
N GLU A 416 -0.91 -18.92 -34.07
CA GLU A 416 -0.09 -20.14 -34.22
C GLU A 416 0.53 -20.32 -35.61
N LYS A 417 -0.12 -19.81 -36.66
CA LYS A 417 0.36 -19.91 -38.04
C LYS A 417 1.16 -18.69 -38.47
N ASN A 418 1.03 -17.58 -37.73
CA ASN A 418 1.53 -16.27 -38.12
C ASN A 418 1.04 -15.85 -39.53
N GLU A 419 -0.25 -16.03 -39.80
CA GLU A 419 -0.86 -15.76 -41.11
C GLU A 419 -2.15 -14.94 -40.97
N TRP A 420 -2.43 -14.10 -41.97
CA TRP A 420 -3.65 -13.31 -42.10
C TRP A 420 -4.62 -13.91 -43.11
N MET A 421 -5.91 -13.71 -42.91
CA MET A 421 -6.98 -14.04 -43.86
C MET A 421 -8.02 -12.92 -43.90
N HIS A 422 -8.74 -12.80 -45.01
CA HIS A 422 -9.83 -11.82 -45.12
C HIS A 422 -11.07 -12.30 -44.36
N GLY A 423 -11.65 -11.41 -43.56
CA GLY A 423 -12.96 -11.57 -42.94
C GLY A 423 -14.07 -10.90 -43.74
N PRO A 424 -15.34 -11.19 -43.42
CA PRO A 424 -16.47 -10.50 -44.02
C PRO A 424 -16.44 -9.00 -43.64
N PRO A 425 -16.63 -8.08 -44.61
CA PRO A 425 -16.60 -6.64 -44.35
C PRO A 425 -17.78 -6.20 -43.48
N MET A 426 -17.57 -5.14 -42.71
CA MET A 426 -18.63 -4.48 -41.95
C MET A 426 -19.63 -3.81 -42.90
N ASN A 427 -20.84 -3.52 -42.41
CA ASN A 427 -21.86 -2.80 -43.19
C ASN A 427 -21.50 -1.32 -43.37
N CYS A 428 -20.67 -0.76 -42.49
CA CYS A 428 -20.22 0.62 -42.56
C CYS A 428 -18.70 0.72 -42.42
N SER A 429 -18.08 1.57 -43.23
CA SER A 429 -16.69 1.96 -43.07
C SER A 429 -16.51 2.81 -41.81
N ARG A 430 -15.62 2.41 -40.91
CA ARG A 430 -15.43 3.06 -39.61
C ARG A 430 -13.97 3.17 -39.26
N SER A 431 -13.57 4.32 -38.74
CA SER A 431 -12.30 4.53 -38.02
C SER A 431 -12.57 5.07 -36.61
N THR A 432 -11.64 4.85 -35.68
CA THR A 432 -11.75 5.27 -34.26
C THR A 432 -13.01 4.74 -33.55
N ALA A 433 -13.49 3.56 -33.94
CA ALA A 433 -14.60 2.86 -33.30
C ALA A 433 -14.10 2.03 -32.11
N GLY A 434 -14.97 1.80 -31.12
CA GLY A 434 -14.73 0.82 -30.08
C GLY A 434 -14.95 -0.61 -30.59
N ILE A 435 -14.21 -1.59 -30.04
CA ILE A 435 -14.47 -3.01 -30.31
C ILE A 435 -14.33 -3.81 -29.03
N VAL A 436 -15.23 -4.78 -28.84
CA VAL A 436 -15.18 -5.72 -27.72
C VAL A 436 -15.62 -7.11 -28.16
N SER A 437 -15.08 -8.13 -27.50
CA SER A 437 -15.60 -9.50 -27.60
C SER A 437 -16.44 -9.80 -26.36
N LEU A 438 -17.69 -10.22 -26.55
CA LEU A 438 -18.61 -10.60 -25.48
C LEU A 438 -19.47 -11.78 -25.93
N ASP A 439 -19.54 -12.81 -25.07
CA ASP A 439 -20.39 -14.00 -25.24
C ASP A 439 -20.23 -14.69 -26.62
N GLY A 440 -19.00 -14.70 -27.18
CA GLY A 440 -18.70 -15.35 -28.46
C GLY A 440 -18.98 -14.49 -29.71
N TYR A 441 -19.29 -13.20 -29.53
CA TYR A 441 -19.51 -12.24 -30.61
C TYR A 441 -18.52 -11.08 -30.53
N LEU A 442 -18.26 -10.45 -31.67
CA LEU A 442 -17.54 -9.17 -31.71
C LEU A 442 -18.51 -8.02 -31.93
N TYR A 443 -18.40 -6.96 -31.15
CA TYR A 443 -19.20 -5.75 -31.28
C TYR A 443 -18.30 -4.59 -31.72
N VAL A 444 -18.64 -3.92 -32.81
CA VAL A 444 -17.98 -2.69 -33.28
C VAL A 444 -18.94 -1.53 -33.07
N ILE A 445 -18.48 -0.51 -32.34
CA ILE A 445 -19.34 0.47 -31.68
C ILE A 445 -18.90 1.88 -32.08
N GLY A 446 -19.83 2.67 -32.64
CA GLY A 446 -19.59 4.08 -32.98
C GLY A 446 -18.55 4.25 -34.10
N GLY A 447 -17.68 5.25 -33.94
CA GLY A 447 -16.66 5.62 -34.92
C GLY A 447 -17.18 6.62 -35.97
N HIS A 448 -16.40 6.83 -37.03
CA HIS A 448 -16.80 7.69 -38.15
C HIS A 448 -16.25 7.20 -39.49
N ASP A 449 -16.91 7.56 -40.59
CA ASP A 449 -16.45 7.31 -41.96
C ASP A 449 -15.59 8.44 -42.54
N GLY A 450 -15.57 9.60 -41.88
CA GLY A 450 -14.90 10.82 -42.33
C GLY A 450 -15.87 11.99 -42.53
N ILE A 451 -17.16 11.70 -42.64
CA ILE A 451 -18.25 12.66 -42.80
C ILE A 451 -19.20 12.59 -41.59
N THR A 452 -19.63 11.39 -41.23
CA THR A 452 -20.64 11.15 -40.19
C THR A 452 -20.03 10.45 -38.99
N ILE A 453 -20.32 10.95 -37.79
CA ILE A 453 -20.04 10.25 -36.52
C ILE A 453 -21.25 9.38 -36.18
N PHE A 454 -21.00 8.10 -35.90
CA PHE A 454 -22.04 7.11 -35.71
C PHE A 454 -22.41 6.92 -34.24
N ASN A 455 -23.68 6.60 -33.99
CA ASN A 455 -24.15 5.91 -32.79
C ASN A 455 -24.45 4.42 -33.06
N THR A 456 -24.36 3.97 -34.31
CA THR A 456 -24.69 2.60 -34.71
C THR A 456 -23.69 1.58 -34.15
N VAL A 457 -24.18 0.37 -33.88
CA VAL A 457 -23.41 -0.77 -33.38
C VAL A 457 -23.63 -1.96 -34.32
N GLU A 458 -22.55 -2.64 -34.68
CA GLU A 458 -22.57 -3.87 -35.48
C GLU A 458 -22.00 -5.03 -34.69
N ARG A 459 -22.66 -6.20 -34.77
CA ARG A 459 -22.23 -7.43 -34.11
C ARG A 459 -21.89 -8.49 -35.14
N TYR A 460 -20.67 -9.00 -35.12
CA TYR A 460 -20.26 -10.13 -35.94
C TYR A 460 -20.66 -11.45 -35.29
N CYS A 461 -21.37 -12.29 -36.03
CA CYS A 461 -21.70 -13.66 -35.66
C CYS A 461 -20.77 -14.63 -36.40
N PRO A 462 -19.81 -15.30 -35.72
CA PRO A 462 -18.88 -16.23 -36.38
C PRO A 462 -19.56 -17.42 -37.05
N GLU A 463 -20.70 -17.87 -36.52
CA GLU A 463 -21.47 -18.99 -37.06
C GLU A 463 -22.07 -18.65 -38.42
N LYS A 464 -22.65 -17.45 -38.54
CA LYS A 464 -23.24 -16.96 -39.79
C LYS A 464 -22.21 -16.35 -40.73
N LYS A 465 -21.06 -15.95 -40.20
CA LYS A 465 -20.05 -15.14 -40.89
C LYS A 465 -20.62 -13.83 -41.44
N GLU A 466 -21.53 -13.23 -40.69
CA GLU A 466 -22.25 -12.01 -41.07
C GLU A 466 -22.25 -10.98 -39.94
N TRP A 467 -22.38 -9.71 -40.31
CA TRP A 467 -22.51 -8.56 -39.41
C TRP A 467 -23.98 -8.17 -39.25
N GLU A 468 -24.47 -8.19 -38.02
CA GLU A 468 -25.85 -7.86 -37.65
C GLU A 468 -25.91 -6.46 -37.01
N LYS A 469 -27.01 -5.73 -37.25
CA LYS A 469 -27.24 -4.43 -36.57
C LYS A 469 -27.72 -4.66 -35.14
N MET A 470 -27.15 -3.90 -34.21
CA MET A 470 -27.52 -3.90 -32.79
C MET A 470 -28.17 -2.56 -32.40
N PRO A 471 -28.84 -2.49 -31.23
CA PRO A 471 -29.33 -1.24 -30.68
C PRO A 471 -28.24 -0.15 -30.67
N PRO A 472 -28.53 1.06 -31.20
CA PRO A 472 -27.55 2.13 -31.26
C PRO A 472 -27.28 2.69 -29.86
N LEU A 473 -26.10 3.29 -29.70
CA LEU A 473 -25.76 4.14 -28.57
C LEU A 473 -26.78 5.28 -28.42
N LEU A 474 -26.97 5.74 -27.18
CA LEU A 474 -27.81 6.89 -26.85
C LEU A 474 -27.25 8.16 -27.51
N ASN A 475 -25.92 8.29 -27.54
CA ASN A 475 -25.23 9.41 -28.16
C ASN A 475 -24.20 8.93 -29.19
N LYS A 476 -24.15 9.61 -30.35
CA LYS A 476 -23.11 9.39 -31.36
C LYS A 476 -21.73 9.76 -30.80
N ARG A 477 -20.72 8.93 -31.09
CA ARG A 477 -19.36 9.17 -30.61
C ARG A 477 -18.32 8.42 -31.43
N CYS A 478 -17.15 9.04 -31.58
CA CYS A 478 -15.93 8.40 -32.08
C CYS A 478 -14.78 8.62 -31.09
N ARG A 479 -13.62 7.99 -31.30
CA ARG A 479 -12.44 8.10 -30.42
C ARG A 479 -12.75 7.72 -28.96
N LEU A 480 -13.66 6.76 -28.79
CA LEU A 480 -14.17 6.27 -27.51
C LEU A 480 -13.31 5.12 -26.97
N GLY A 481 -13.40 4.89 -25.66
CA GLY A 481 -12.98 3.63 -25.05
C GLY A 481 -14.16 2.68 -24.96
N ALA A 482 -13.97 1.40 -25.29
CA ALA A 482 -14.96 0.35 -25.08
C ALA A 482 -14.32 -0.84 -24.35
N THR A 483 -15.00 -1.40 -23.35
CA THR A 483 -14.52 -2.58 -22.62
C THR A 483 -15.68 -3.40 -22.07
N VAL A 484 -15.38 -4.60 -21.55
CA VAL A 484 -16.38 -5.50 -20.97
C VAL A 484 -16.11 -5.64 -19.47
N LEU A 485 -17.07 -5.24 -18.66
CA LEU A 485 -17.06 -5.42 -17.21
C LEU A 485 -18.34 -6.18 -16.81
N ASN A 486 -18.19 -7.23 -16.01
CA ASN A 486 -19.32 -8.04 -15.49
C ASN A 486 -20.36 -8.44 -16.56
N ARG A 487 -19.87 -8.88 -17.73
CA ARG A 487 -20.64 -9.29 -18.91
C ARG A 487 -21.54 -8.22 -19.53
N LYS A 488 -21.27 -6.94 -19.26
CA LYS A 488 -21.86 -5.79 -19.93
C LYS A 488 -20.79 -5.04 -20.72
N ILE A 489 -21.19 -4.31 -21.76
CA ILE A 489 -20.27 -3.49 -22.55
C ILE A 489 -20.34 -2.06 -22.03
N TYR A 490 -19.20 -1.51 -21.62
CA TYR A 490 -19.07 -0.12 -21.21
C TYR A 490 -18.40 0.68 -22.32
N VAL A 491 -18.94 1.87 -22.57
CA VAL A 491 -18.45 2.82 -23.56
C VAL A 491 -18.20 4.15 -22.87
N CYS A 492 -16.95 4.56 -22.79
CA CYS A 492 -16.52 5.73 -22.03
C CYS A 492 -16.02 6.83 -22.96
N GLY A 493 -16.48 8.07 -22.70
CA GLY A 493 -15.99 9.27 -23.35
C GLY A 493 -16.14 9.26 -24.87
N GLY A 494 -15.20 9.91 -25.55
CA GLY A 494 -15.16 10.09 -27.00
C GLY A 494 -15.47 11.53 -27.43
N TYR A 495 -15.79 11.69 -28.71
CA TYR A 495 -16.14 12.96 -29.34
C TYR A 495 -17.40 12.79 -30.18
N ASP A 496 -18.41 13.64 -29.97
CA ASP A 496 -19.72 13.55 -30.65
C ASP A 496 -19.81 14.39 -31.94
N GLY A 497 -18.75 15.13 -32.28
CA GLY A 497 -18.72 16.10 -33.40
C GLY A 497 -18.76 17.55 -32.95
N SER A 498 -18.98 17.82 -31.66
CA SER A 498 -19.00 19.16 -31.08
C SER A 498 -18.24 19.19 -29.75
N ASN A 499 -18.45 18.21 -28.89
CA ASN A 499 -17.90 18.15 -27.54
C ASN A 499 -17.10 16.88 -27.29
N PHE A 500 -16.07 17.02 -26.45
CA PHE A 500 -15.38 15.91 -25.80
C PHE A 500 -16.25 15.42 -24.64
N LEU A 501 -16.44 14.11 -24.53
CA LEU A 501 -17.41 13.53 -23.63
C LEU A 501 -16.73 12.97 -22.36
N SER A 502 -17.40 13.15 -21.22
CA SER A 502 -17.15 12.35 -20.00
C SER A 502 -18.21 11.27 -19.78
N SER A 503 -19.29 11.28 -20.58
CA SER A 503 -20.42 10.37 -20.42
C SER A 503 -20.05 8.92 -20.69
N VAL A 504 -20.64 8.03 -19.89
CA VAL A 504 -20.43 6.58 -19.97
C VAL A 504 -21.78 5.91 -20.22
N GLU A 505 -21.80 5.01 -21.19
CA GLU A 505 -22.98 4.21 -21.54
C GLU A 505 -22.67 2.73 -21.34
N VAL A 506 -23.61 1.99 -20.76
CA VAL A 506 -23.50 0.54 -20.54
C VAL A 506 -24.57 -0.19 -21.34
N PHE A 507 -24.19 -1.25 -22.05
CA PHE A 507 -25.08 -2.16 -22.76
C PHE A 507 -25.26 -3.45 -21.98
N ASP A 508 -26.51 -3.77 -21.66
CA ASP A 508 -26.88 -5.05 -21.09
C ASP A 508 -27.32 -5.99 -22.23
N PRO A 509 -26.54 -7.06 -22.52
CA PRO A 509 -26.89 -7.99 -23.60
C PRO A 509 -28.13 -8.84 -23.31
N VAL A 510 -28.55 -8.97 -22.05
CA VAL A 510 -29.76 -9.70 -21.66
C VAL A 510 -31.00 -8.88 -21.96
N ARG A 511 -30.95 -7.58 -21.64
CA ARG A 511 -32.03 -6.64 -21.92
C ARG A 511 -32.00 -6.13 -23.36
N ASN A 512 -30.84 -6.21 -24.01
CA ASN A 512 -30.57 -5.65 -25.32
C ASN A 512 -30.82 -4.13 -25.37
N GLU A 513 -30.37 -3.42 -24.34
CA GLU A 513 -30.60 -1.98 -24.12
C GLU A 513 -29.32 -1.28 -23.65
N TRP A 514 -29.19 0.00 -24.01
CA TRP A 514 -28.16 0.91 -23.48
C TRP A 514 -28.74 1.78 -22.36
N SER A 515 -27.97 2.01 -21.30
CA SER A 515 -28.31 2.92 -20.20
C SER A 515 -27.11 3.80 -19.81
N PRO A 516 -27.30 5.03 -19.33
CA PRO A 516 -26.22 5.84 -18.78
C PRO A 516 -25.79 5.33 -17.40
N VAL A 517 -24.51 5.52 -17.06
CA VAL A 517 -23.96 5.36 -15.70
C VAL A 517 -23.19 6.63 -15.30
N THR A 518 -22.64 6.68 -14.09
CA THR A 518 -21.90 7.86 -13.61
C THR A 518 -20.82 8.28 -14.61
N PRO A 519 -20.79 9.56 -15.04
CA PRO A 519 -19.80 10.07 -15.96
C PRO A 519 -18.41 10.10 -15.32
N MET A 520 -17.37 10.01 -16.14
CA MET A 520 -15.98 10.25 -15.70
C MET A 520 -15.83 11.66 -15.15
N MET A 521 -14.89 11.86 -14.23
CA MET A 521 -14.57 13.19 -13.68
C MET A 521 -13.94 14.09 -14.74
N ILE A 522 -13.19 13.52 -15.69
CA ILE A 522 -12.53 14.25 -16.77
C ILE A 522 -13.13 13.83 -18.11
N LYS A 523 -13.43 14.81 -18.97
CA LYS A 523 -13.80 14.56 -20.37
C LYS A 523 -12.60 14.00 -21.14
N ARG A 524 -12.81 12.95 -21.93
CA ARG A 524 -11.72 12.23 -22.61
C ARG A 524 -12.12 11.83 -24.02
N SER A 525 -11.28 12.12 -25.00
CA SER A 525 -11.30 11.50 -26.33
C SER A 525 -9.94 10.87 -26.64
N ASN A 526 -9.89 9.94 -27.60
CA ASN A 526 -8.68 9.14 -27.90
C ASN A 526 -8.15 8.41 -26.65
N LEU A 527 -9.03 8.10 -25.71
CA LEU A 527 -8.71 7.30 -24.53
C LEU A 527 -8.69 5.81 -24.86
N SER A 528 -8.08 5.05 -23.97
CA SER A 528 -8.24 3.60 -23.91
C SER A 528 -8.95 3.20 -22.62
N THR A 529 -9.75 2.14 -22.69
CA THR A 529 -10.39 1.55 -21.52
C THR A 529 -10.00 0.10 -21.39
N THR A 530 -9.70 -0.34 -20.17
CA THR A 530 -9.42 -1.75 -19.87
C THR A 530 -10.08 -2.14 -18.55
N VAL A 531 -10.17 -3.45 -18.29
CA VAL A 531 -10.62 -3.98 -17.00
C VAL A 531 -9.49 -4.76 -16.39
N VAL A 532 -9.21 -4.48 -15.12
CA VAL A 532 -8.32 -5.27 -14.27
C VAL A 532 -9.07 -5.58 -12.97
N GLY A 533 -9.11 -6.86 -12.58
CA GLY A 533 -9.99 -7.30 -11.50
C GLY A 533 -11.46 -7.01 -11.81
N LYS A 534 -12.16 -6.35 -10.87
CA LYS A 534 -13.56 -5.87 -11.02
C LYS A 534 -13.66 -4.38 -11.33
N GLN A 535 -12.56 -3.76 -11.72
CA GLN A 535 -12.46 -2.31 -11.91
C GLN A 535 -12.19 -1.96 -13.36
N LEU A 536 -12.92 -0.96 -13.86
CA LEU A 536 -12.73 -0.41 -15.19
C LEU A 536 -11.79 0.79 -15.10
N TYR A 537 -10.77 0.85 -15.95
CA TYR A 537 -9.83 1.95 -16.00
C TYR A 537 -9.98 2.72 -17.30
N ALA A 538 -10.15 4.04 -17.21
CA ALA A 538 -10.07 4.98 -18.31
C ALA A 538 -8.68 5.64 -18.30
N VAL A 539 -7.87 5.30 -19.31
CA VAL A 539 -6.46 5.65 -19.38
C VAL A 539 -6.25 6.72 -20.44
N ALA A 540 -5.58 7.81 -20.06
CA ALA A 540 -5.10 8.85 -20.96
C ALA A 540 -6.20 9.55 -21.79
N GLY A 541 -5.83 10.00 -22.99
CA GLY A 541 -6.69 10.69 -23.94
C GLY A 541 -6.42 12.19 -23.97
N SER A 542 -7.39 12.95 -24.48
CA SER A 542 -7.37 14.40 -24.51
C SER A 542 -8.73 14.95 -24.09
N ASP A 543 -8.72 16.02 -23.29
CA ASP A 543 -9.90 16.76 -22.85
C ASP A 543 -10.29 17.89 -23.82
N GLY A 544 -9.58 18.00 -24.95
CA GLY A 544 -9.73 19.06 -25.94
C GLY A 544 -8.89 20.31 -25.67
N ILE A 545 -8.16 20.36 -24.55
CA ILE A 545 -7.20 21.42 -24.21
C ILE A 545 -5.79 20.84 -24.17
N SER A 546 -5.62 19.68 -23.54
CA SER A 546 -4.34 19.03 -23.32
C SER A 546 -4.41 17.51 -23.54
N ASN A 547 -3.26 16.86 -23.67
CA ASN A 547 -3.15 15.41 -23.58
C ASN A 547 -3.03 15.02 -22.10
N LEU A 548 -3.76 13.99 -21.70
CA LEU A 548 -3.91 13.55 -20.33
C LEU A 548 -3.01 12.35 -20.03
N SER A 549 -2.36 12.36 -18.86
CA SER A 549 -1.83 11.15 -18.23
C SER A 549 -2.70 10.59 -17.13
N SER A 550 -3.68 11.37 -16.69
CA SER A 550 -4.55 10.97 -15.61
C SER A 550 -5.23 9.66 -15.96
N VAL A 551 -5.40 8.83 -14.96
CA VAL A 551 -6.08 7.55 -15.07
C VAL A 551 -7.20 7.58 -14.07
N GLU A 552 -8.40 7.20 -14.51
CA GLU A 552 -9.57 7.11 -13.66
C GLU A 552 -10.01 5.64 -13.57
N MET A 553 -10.44 5.25 -12.39
CA MET A 553 -10.88 3.90 -12.06
C MET A 553 -12.34 3.95 -11.64
N TYR A 554 -13.17 3.09 -12.22
CA TYR A 554 -14.60 2.96 -11.96
C TYR A 554 -14.90 1.67 -11.20
N SER A 555 -15.75 1.79 -10.18
CA SER A 555 -16.32 0.66 -9.43
C SER A 555 -17.80 0.50 -9.76
N GLU A 556 -18.20 -0.66 -10.31
CA GLU A 556 -19.63 -0.95 -10.57
C GLU A 556 -20.43 -1.07 -9.26
N GLU A 557 -19.79 -1.45 -8.15
CA GLU A 557 -20.47 -1.65 -6.87
C GLU A 557 -20.94 -0.32 -6.25
N THR A 558 -20.17 0.75 -6.40
CA THR A 558 -20.49 2.08 -5.88
C THR A 558 -21.00 3.03 -6.94
N ASP A 559 -20.85 2.69 -8.23
CA ASP A 559 -21.12 3.57 -9.37
C ASP A 559 -20.34 4.90 -9.30
N GLU A 560 -19.07 4.84 -8.89
CA GLU A 560 -18.20 6.00 -8.67
C GLU A 560 -16.87 5.86 -9.42
N TRP A 561 -16.29 7.01 -9.77
CA TRP A 561 -14.96 7.15 -10.35
C TRP A 561 -13.98 7.74 -9.34
N SER A 562 -12.75 7.23 -9.31
CA SER A 562 -11.64 7.76 -8.53
C SER A 562 -10.38 7.91 -9.37
N LEU A 563 -9.55 8.93 -9.08
CA LEU A 563 -8.26 9.10 -9.74
C LEU A 563 -7.25 8.08 -9.18
N VAL A 564 -6.49 7.48 -10.07
CA VAL A 564 -5.34 6.64 -9.72
C VAL A 564 -4.07 7.24 -10.31
N SER A 565 -2.92 6.66 -9.96
CA SER A 565 -1.61 7.19 -10.33
C SER A 565 -1.52 7.48 -11.83
N PRO A 566 -1.08 8.70 -12.21
CA PRO A 566 -0.97 9.08 -13.61
C PRO A 566 0.19 8.34 -14.27
N MET A 567 0.05 8.13 -15.57
CA MET A 567 1.16 7.74 -16.45
C MET A 567 2.35 8.69 -16.29
N ILE A 568 3.59 8.18 -16.38
CA ILE A 568 4.80 9.00 -16.15
C ILE A 568 5.65 9.20 -17.41
N ALA A 569 5.60 8.27 -18.35
CA ALA A 569 6.40 8.31 -19.57
C ALA A 569 5.62 8.81 -20.79
N HIS A 570 4.30 8.59 -20.87
CA HIS A 570 3.46 9.21 -21.90
C HIS A 570 3.19 10.68 -21.55
N GLU A 571 3.41 11.58 -22.51
CA GLU A 571 3.22 13.01 -22.29
C GLU A 571 1.78 13.34 -21.87
N GLY A 572 1.70 14.16 -20.83
CA GLY A 572 0.57 14.27 -19.91
C GLY A 572 1.04 13.90 -18.50
N GLY A 573 1.99 12.97 -18.39
CA GLY A 573 2.59 12.54 -17.15
C GLY A 573 3.42 13.67 -16.65
N ARG A 574 3.01 14.30 -15.55
CA ARG A 574 3.82 15.34 -14.94
C ARG A 574 5.07 14.67 -14.36
N MET A 575 6.09 14.58 -15.22
CA MET A 575 7.49 14.48 -14.82
C MET A 575 7.78 15.70 -13.95
N ALA A 576 8.46 15.52 -12.83
CA ALA A 576 8.74 16.57 -11.86
C ALA A 576 9.81 17.55 -12.38
N GLY A 577 9.65 18.11 -13.59
CA GLY A 577 10.71 18.91 -14.22
C GLY A 577 10.24 19.94 -15.25
N ALA A 578 8.97 19.97 -15.66
CA ALA A 578 8.48 21.00 -16.57
C ALA A 578 7.01 21.37 -16.31
N GLY A 579 6.80 22.31 -15.38
CA GLY A 579 5.49 22.93 -15.13
C GLY A 579 4.63 22.23 -14.08
N GLU A 580 5.13 21.20 -13.38
CA GLU A 580 4.49 20.68 -12.17
C GLU A 580 4.66 21.70 -11.03
N SER A 581 3.57 22.00 -10.32
CA SER A 581 3.63 22.88 -9.15
C SER A 581 4.25 22.15 -7.96
N ALA A 582 4.93 22.88 -7.07
CA ALA A 582 5.51 22.28 -5.87
C ALA A 582 4.46 21.58 -5.00
N LYS A 583 3.24 22.13 -4.98
CA LYS A 583 2.06 21.58 -4.32
C LYS A 583 1.70 20.18 -4.85
N ASP A 584 1.57 20.03 -6.16
CA ASP A 584 1.16 18.76 -6.78
C ASP A 584 2.20 17.67 -6.56
N PHE A 585 3.48 18.03 -6.66
CA PHE A 585 4.57 17.09 -6.40
C PHE A 585 4.60 16.65 -4.93
N LEU A 586 4.39 17.60 -3.99
CA LEU A 586 4.28 17.30 -2.57
C LEU A 586 3.14 16.33 -2.27
N ILE A 587 1.94 16.59 -2.80
CA ILE A 587 0.77 15.72 -2.57
C ILE A 587 1.04 14.30 -3.06
N ARG A 588 1.74 14.12 -4.19
CA ARG A 588 2.16 12.79 -4.67
C ARG A 588 3.11 12.11 -3.69
N CYS A 589 4.12 12.82 -3.18
CA CYS A 589 5.04 12.28 -2.18
C CYS A 589 4.31 11.87 -0.89
N MET A 590 3.28 12.62 -0.49
CA MET A 590 2.51 12.37 0.73
C MET A 590 1.53 11.18 0.62
N GLN A 591 1.27 10.64 -0.58
CA GLN A 591 0.45 9.43 -0.75
C GLN A 591 1.10 8.17 -0.13
N PHE A 592 2.41 8.22 0.13
CA PHE A 592 3.16 7.09 0.68
C PHE A 592 3.33 7.22 2.20
N ASP A 593 2.97 6.19 2.95
CA ASP A 593 3.36 6.07 4.36
C ASP A 593 4.86 5.79 4.41
N SER A 594 5.64 6.81 4.81
CA SER A 594 7.08 6.66 5.05
C SER A 594 7.39 6.79 6.54
N SER A 595 6.48 6.40 7.43
CA SER A 595 6.80 6.38 8.86
C SER A 595 8.07 5.56 9.10
N THR A 596 8.94 6.01 10.02
CA THR A 596 10.24 5.39 10.25
C THR A 596 10.16 3.85 10.30
N GLY A 597 10.87 3.18 9.40
CA GLY A 597 10.81 1.73 9.20
C GLY A 597 9.92 1.25 8.05
N LYS A 598 9.15 2.12 7.39
CA LYS A 598 8.27 1.83 6.25
C LYS A 598 8.62 2.61 4.98
N GLU A 599 9.83 3.17 4.91
CA GLU A 599 10.21 4.10 3.85
C GLU A 599 10.31 3.46 2.45
N GLY A 600 10.30 2.13 2.34
CA GLY A 600 10.61 1.37 1.12
C GLY A 600 9.83 1.79 -0.12
N GLU A 601 8.49 1.83 -0.06
CA GLU A 601 7.65 2.21 -1.21
C GLU A 601 7.89 3.66 -1.64
N TYR A 602 8.01 4.57 -0.67
CA TYR A 602 8.31 5.97 -0.95
C TYR A 602 9.69 6.14 -1.60
N CYS A 603 10.69 5.39 -1.14
CA CYS A 603 12.02 5.38 -1.74
C CYS A 603 11.99 4.90 -3.19
N THR A 604 11.24 3.84 -3.48
CA THR A 604 11.07 3.31 -4.85
C THR A 604 10.44 4.34 -5.76
N PHE A 605 9.35 4.98 -5.29
CA PHE A 605 8.69 6.06 -6.01
C PHE A 605 9.66 7.21 -6.30
N LEU A 606 10.32 7.75 -5.29
CA LEU A 606 11.20 8.91 -5.44
C LEU A 606 12.40 8.59 -6.32
N ALA A 607 13.02 7.42 -6.18
CA ALA A 607 14.10 6.98 -7.05
C ALA A 607 13.65 6.88 -8.51
N SER A 608 12.43 6.40 -8.76
CA SER A 608 11.87 6.36 -10.12
C SER A 608 11.69 7.75 -10.72
N VAL A 609 11.19 8.72 -9.94
CA VAL A 609 11.02 10.12 -10.35
C VAL A 609 12.37 10.74 -10.71
N LEU A 610 13.35 10.61 -9.81
CA LEU A 610 14.70 11.15 -10.02
C LEU A 610 15.37 10.54 -11.26
N ARG A 611 15.27 9.22 -11.45
CA ARG A 611 15.78 8.56 -12.66
C ARG A 611 15.11 9.07 -13.93
N ALA A 612 13.79 9.25 -13.89
CA ALA A 612 13.04 9.79 -15.02
C ALA A 612 13.47 11.22 -15.37
N ASP A 613 13.77 12.05 -14.36
CA ASP A 613 14.28 13.41 -14.56
C ASP A 613 15.76 13.46 -15.02
N GLY A 614 16.42 12.30 -15.16
CA GLY A 614 17.79 12.19 -15.68
C GLY A 614 18.88 12.17 -14.61
N TRP A 615 18.54 11.82 -13.37
CA TRP A 615 19.52 11.57 -12.32
C TRP A 615 19.94 10.09 -12.28
N GLU A 616 21.21 9.84 -12.01
CA GLU A 616 21.71 8.53 -11.60
C GLU A 616 21.46 8.36 -10.10
N VAL A 617 20.62 7.39 -9.73
CA VAL A 617 20.21 7.16 -8.34
C VAL A 617 20.86 5.89 -7.79
N LEU A 618 21.71 6.07 -6.79
CA LEU A 618 22.30 5.03 -5.96
C LEU A 618 21.46 4.81 -4.71
N GLU A 619 21.03 3.57 -4.49
CA GLU A 619 20.24 3.15 -3.34
C GLU A 619 21.15 2.45 -2.31
N GLN A 620 21.27 3.02 -1.11
CA GLN A 620 22.13 2.49 -0.06
C GLN A 620 21.27 1.83 1.04
N PHE A 621 21.18 0.51 1.01
CA PHE A 621 20.35 -0.28 1.93
C PHE A 621 20.88 -0.31 3.37
N ILE A 622 19.95 -0.31 4.33
CA ILE A 622 20.19 -0.31 5.77
C ILE A 622 19.38 -1.45 6.42
N GLY A 623 20.07 -2.51 6.84
CA GLY A 623 19.44 -3.69 7.46
C GLY A 623 18.57 -4.50 6.50
N ASP A 624 17.64 -5.29 7.05
CA ASP A 624 16.87 -6.31 6.31
C ASP A 624 15.43 -5.88 5.91
N ASN A 625 15.01 -4.65 6.24
CA ASN A 625 13.61 -4.18 6.13
C ASN A 625 13.34 -3.25 4.93
N ASP A 626 14.01 -3.44 3.79
CA ASP A 626 13.85 -2.60 2.58
C ASP A 626 14.11 -1.08 2.78
N ARG A 627 14.74 -0.70 3.90
CA ARG A 627 15.13 0.69 4.20
C ARG A 627 16.38 1.06 3.42
N ARG A 628 16.38 2.25 2.79
CA ARG A 628 17.50 2.69 1.95
C ARG A 628 17.61 4.21 1.94
N ASN A 629 18.84 4.73 1.96
CA ASN A 629 19.11 6.10 1.55
C ASN A 629 19.09 6.19 0.02
N LEU A 630 18.82 7.39 -0.51
CA LEU A 630 18.92 7.70 -1.93
C LEU A 630 19.98 8.78 -2.16
N LEU A 631 21.00 8.47 -2.95
CA LEU A 631 21.93 9.47 -3.49
C LEU A 631 21.68 9.62 -4.98
N ALA A 632 21.30 10.82 -5.42
CA ALA A 632 21.09 11.14 -6.83
C ALA A 632 22.12 12.15 -7.34
N THR A 633 22.80 11.83 -8.44
CA THR A 633 23.79 12.70 -9.11
C THR A 633 23.56 12.72 -10.63
N ARG A 634 24.22 13.64 -11.35
CA ARG A 634 24.24 13.66 -12.83
C ARG A 634 25.64 13.44 -13.42
N GLY A 635 26.51 12.89 -12.60
CA GLY A 635 27.91 12.64 -12.90
C GLY A 635 28.61 11.96 -11.73
N PRO A 636 29.93 11.77 -11.82
CA PRO A 636 30.72 11.10 -10.79
C PRO A 636 30.57 11.76 -9.41
N ILE A 637 30.40 10.94 -8.37
CA ILE A 637 30.16 11.40 -6.98
C ILE A 637 31.25 12.38 -6.48
N ASN A 638 32.50 12.20 -6.91
CA ASN A 638 33.64 13.05 -6.55
C ASN A 638 33.62 14.45 -7.19
N GLU A 639 32.78 14.69 -8.19
CA GLU A 639 32.63 16.00 -8.82
C GLU A 639 31.56 16.87 -8.15
N VAL A 640 30.73 16.28 -7.28
CA VAL A 640 29.69 17.00 -6.54
C VAL A 640 30.32 18.10 -5.67
N LYS A 641 29.82 19.32 -5.81
CA LYS A 641 30.25 20.51 -5.05
C LYS A 641 29.18 21.02 -4.10
N VAL A 642 27.90 20.87 -4.44
CA VAL A 642 26.78 21.23 -3.56
C VAL A 642 25.93 19.99 -3.34
N LEU A 643 25.74 19.61 -2.08
CA LEU A 643 24.90 18.50 -1.67
C LEU A 643 23.65 19.02 -0.96
N LEU A 644 22.48 18.82 -1.56
CA LEU A 644 21.21 19.06 -0.88
C LEU A 644 20.81 17.81 -0.12
N ASN A 645 20.37 17.98 1.12
CA ASN A 645 20.05 16.91 2.04
C ASN A 645 18.77 17.21 2.81
N THR A 646 17.98 16.18 3.02
CA THR A 646 16.86 16.12 3.97
C THR A 646 16.54 14.63 4.19
N HIS A 647 15.57 14.32 5.03
CA HIS A 647 15.22 12.93 5.35
C HIS A 647 14.00 12.43 4.57
N LEU A 648 13.74 11.13 4.65
CA LEU A 648 12.68 10.41 3.93
C LEU A 648 11.57 9.95 4.86
N ASP A 649 11.90 9.70 6.13
CA ASP A 649 10.97 9.21 7.12
C ASP A 649 10.18 10.33 7.78
N GLN A 650 9.02 9.95 8.32
CA GLN A 650 8.11 10.82 9.05
C GLN A 650 7.70 10.17 10.37
N VAL A 651 7.21 10.94 11.33
CA VAL A 651 6.66 10.36 12.57
C VAL A 651 5.26 9.74 12.36
N PRO A 652 4.89 8.68 13.10
CA PRO A 652 3.52 8.15 13.09
C PRO A 652 2.53 9.09 13.82
N PRO A 653 1.21 8.99 13.54
CA PRO A 653 0.58 8.15 12.52
C PRO A 653 0.73 8.74 11.12
N TYR A 654 0.52 7.91 10.10
CA TYR A 654 0.30 8.38 8.72
C TYR A 654 -1.02 9.15 8.64
N ILE A 655 -0.97 10.35 8.07
CA ILE A 655 -2.14 11.20 7.81
C ILE A 655 -2.07 11.55 6.32
N PRO A 656 -3.05 11.12 5.50
CA PRO A 656 -3.03 11.35 4.05
C PRO A 656 -3.13 12.84 3.72
N PRO A 657 -2.66 13.26 2.53
CA PRO A 657 -2.68 14.66 2.15
C PRO A 657 -4.10 15.15 1.88
N THR A 658 -4.41 16.36 2.36
CA THR A 658 -5.56 17.16 1.93
C THR A 658 -5.08 18.57 1.58
N GLU A 659 -5.87 19.36 0.87
CA GLU A 659 -5.48 20.72 0.50
C GLU A 659 -6.66 21.68 0.54
N ASP A 660 -6.34 22.96 0.73
CA ASP A 660 -7.21 24.09 0.41
C ASP A 660 -6.48 25.06 -0.54
N GLU A 661 -7.03 26.26 -0.75
CA GLU A 661 -6.42 27.24 -1.65
C GLU A 661 -5.07 27.78 -1.18
N ILE A 662 -4.72 27.62 0.10
CA ILE A 662 -3.59 28.28 0.77
C ILE A 662 -2.57 27.25 1.28
N ASN A 663 -3.01 26.08 1.73
CA ASN A 663 -2.22 25.10 2.47
C ASN A 663 -2.36 23.69 1.90
N VAL A 664 -1.27 22.92 2.04
CA VAL A 664 -1.30 21.45 1.96
C VAL A 664 -1.21 20.92 3.39
N TYR A 665 -2.14 20.04 3.75
CA TYR A 665 -2.24 19.40 5.05
C TYR A 665 -1.86 17.92 4.96
N GLY A 666 -1.41 17.34 6.07
CA GLY A 666 -1.15 15.91 6.22
C GLY A 666 0.24 15.66 6.81
N ARG A 667 0.50 14.42 7.25
CA ARG A 667 1.78 14.08 7.87
C ARG A 667 2.88 14.24 6.83
N ALA A 668 3.97 14.91 7.22
CA ALA A 668 5.11 15.25 6.39
C ALA A 668 4.90 16.34 5.34
N SER A 669 3.77 17.06 5.36
CA SER A 669 3.63 18.27 4.55
C SER A 669 4.69 19.30 4.90
N ASN A 670 5.03 19.43 6.18
CA ASN A 670 5.96 20.41 6.73
C ASN A 670 7.34 19.79 6.99
N GLU A 671 7.37 18.66 7.72
CA GLU A 671 8.56 17.88 8.03
C GLU A 671 8.33 16.41 7.64
N THR A 672 8.77 15.95 6.47
CA THR A 672 9.94 16.41 5.70
C THR A 672 9.70 16.58 4.20
N LYS A 673 8.59 16.04 3.69
CA LYS A 673 8.36 15.92 2.24
C LYS A 673 8.16 17.27 1.56
N GLY A 674 7.67 18.29 2.27
CA GLY A 674 7.62 19.66 1.77
C GLY A 674 9.00 20.18 1.35
N GLN A 675 10.01 20.00 2.20
CA GLN A 675 11.38 20.44 1.91
C GLN A 675 11.99 19.61 0.79
N LEU A 676 11.79 18.29 0.83
CA LEU A 676 12.24 17.38 -0.21
C LEU A 676 11.67 17.75 -1.59
N SER A 677 10.36 18.02 -1.67
CA SER A 677 9.70 18.42 -2.91
C SER A 677 10.27 19.71 -3.47
N ALA A 678 10.51 20.72 -2.62
CA ALA A 678 11.14 21.97 -3.04
C ALA A 678 12.60 21.76 -3.52
N ILE A 679 13.38 20.92 -2.83
CA ILE A 679 14.76 20.56 -3.20
C ILE A 679 14.81 19.89 -4.57
N VAL A 680 13.99 18.87 -4.79
CA VAL A 680 13.97 18.10 -6.05
C VAL A 680 13.61 19.00 -7.23
N LEU A 681 12.55 19.79 -7.10
CA LEU A 681 12.12 20.69 -8.17
C LEU A 681 13.14 21.81 -8.45
N ALA A 682 13.77 22.37 -7.41
CA ALA A 682 14.84 23.36 -7.57
C ALA A 682 16.05 22.77 -8.30
N ALA A 683 16.48 21.56 -7.94
CA ALA A 683 17.59 20.87 -8.57
C ALA A 683 17.29 20.50 -10.02
N ASN A 684 16.07 20.04 -10.31
CA ASN A 684 15.62 19.74 -11.67
C ASN A 684 15.59 21.00 -12.55
N ARG A 685 15.06 22.11 -12.03
CA ARG A 685 15.08 23.41 -12.71
C ARG A 685 16.52 23.85 -12.98
N PHE A 686 17.40 23.79 -11.98
CA PHE A 686 18.80 24.14 -12.12
C PHE A 686 19.50 23.28 -13.19
N ALA A 687 19.32 21.96 -13.15
CA ALA A 687 19.96 21.06 -14.11
C ALA A 687 19.45 21.27 -15.55
N LYS A 688 18.22 21.74 -15.72
CA LYS A 688 17.66 22.10 -17.03
C LYS A 688 18.20 23.42 -17.57
N GLU A 689 18.34 24.42 -16.71
CA GLU A 689 18.82 25.76 -17.09
C GLU A 689 20.35 25.82 -17.22
N TYR A 690 21.07 25.00 -16.45
CA TYR A 690 22.55 24.92 -16.40
C TYR A 690 23.05 23.47 -16.54
N PRO A 691 22.78 22.80 -17.68
CA PRO A 691 23.13 21.39 -17.88
C PRO A 691 24.64 21.11 -17.71
N GLU A 692 25.49 22.06 -18.06
CA GLU A 692 26.95 21.99 -17.92
C GLU A 692 27.44 22.01 -16.47
N LEU A 693 26.65 22.52 -15.53
CA LEU A 693 26.96 22.54 -14.09
C LEU A 693 26.21 21.47 -13.31
N SER A 694 25.27 20.76 -13.95
CA SER A 694 24.36 19.83 -13.28
C SER A 694 25.07 18.65 -12.59
N HIS A 695 26.22 18.20 -13.11
CA HIS A 695 27.05 17.16 -12.50
C HIS A 695 27.66 17.57 -11.13
N LYS A 696 27.71 18.87 -10.81
CA LYS A 696 28.22 19.39 -9.53
C LYS A 696 27.16 19.39 -8.42
N VAL A 697 25.92 19.00 -8.71
CA VAL A 697 24.83 18.91 -7.73
C VAL A 697 24.61 17.47 -7.34
N GLY A 698 24.48 17.21 -6.04
CA GLY A 698 24.03 15.93 -5.50
C GLY A 698 22.81 16.11 -4.61
N LEU A 699 21.92 15.13 -4.61
CA LEU A 699 20.78 15.03 -3.70
C LEU A 699 20.97 13.80 -2.81
N LEU A 700 21.06 14.00 -1.50
CA LEU A 700 21.21 12.91 -0.53
C LEU A 700 19.99 12.89 0.39
N PHE A 701 19.13 11.91 0.22
CA PHE A 701 17.95 11.69 1.06
C PHE A 701 18.17 10.46 1.94
N VAL A 702 17.99 10.63 3.25
CA VAL A 702 18.39 9.64 4.25
C VAL A 702 17.20 9.17 5.10
N VAL A 703 17.30 7.97 5.68
CA VAL A 703 16.26 7.40 6.56
C VAL A 703 16.67 7.44 8.03
N GLY A 704 15.69 7.54 8.93
CA GLY A 704 15.90 7.39 10.37
C GLY A 704 16.36 8.66 11.08
N GLU A 705 16.21 9.83 10.46
CA GLU A 705 16.53 11.12 11.10
C GLU A 705 15.73 11.28 12.40
N GLU A 706 14.45 10.94 12.34
CA GLU A 706 13.47 11.10 13.42
C GLU A 706 13.77 10.28 14.69
N VAL A 707 14.71 9.33 14.61
CA VAL A 707 15.00 8.38 15.70
C VAL A 707 16.47 8.29 16.07
N ASP A 708 17.34 7.94 15.12
CA ASP A 708 18.68 7.43 15.40
C ASP A 708 19.76 7.92 14.42
N HIS A 709 19.39 8.68 13.40
CA HIS A 709 20.28 9.22 12.37
C HIS A 709 21.04 8.13 11.60
N ILE A 710 20.55 6.88 11.59
CA ILE A 710 21.27 5.75 10.99
C ILE A 710 21.54 5.96 9.51
N GLY A 711 20.63 6.65 8.80
CA GLY A 711 20.77 7.00 7.40
C GLY A 711 22.00 7.86 7.15
N MET A 712 22.15 8.98 7.86
CA MET A 712 23.34 9.83 7.71
C MET A 712 24.62 9.12 8.15
N ILE A 713 24.57 8.34 9.24
CA ILE A 713 25.71 7.54 9.70
C ILE A 713 26.18 6.60 8.58
N LYS A 714 25.25 5.90 7.93
CA LYS A 714 25.53 5.00 6.80
C LYS A 714 25.99 5.75 5.55
N ALA A 715 25.42 6.94 5.29
CA ALA A 715 25.78 7.76 4.13
C ALA A 715 27.26 8.17 4.11
N ASN A 716 27.92 8.22 5.26
CA ASN A 716 29.37 8.44 5.34
C ASN A 716 30.21 7.38 4.59
N GLU A 717 29.68 6.17 4.35
CA GLU A 717 30.35 5.14 3.56
C GLU A 717 30.38 5.45 2.05
N LEU A 718 29.53 6.37 1.58
CA LEU A 718 29.50 6.82 0.17
C LEU A 718 30.71 7.70 -0.18
N ASP A 719 31.47 8.15 0.82
CA ASP A 719 32.68 8.97 0.70
C ASP A 719 32.52 10.30 -0.07
N ILE A 720 31.28 10.76 -0.29
CA ILE A 720 30.99 12.05 -0.91
C ILE A 720 31.64 13.20 -0.13
N SER A 721 32.16 14.21 -0.84
CA SER A 721 32.94 15.31 -0.24
C SER A 721 32.61 16.65 -0.94
N PRO A 722 31.39 17.18 -0.75
CA PRO A 722 30.98 18.43 -1.36
C PRO A 722 31.69 19.62 -0.70
N ASP A 723 31.74 20.74 -1.40
CA ASP A 723 32.19 22.02 -0.84
C ASP A 723 31.13 22.61 0.10
N TYR A 724 29.85 22.43 -0.25
CA TYR A 724 28.71 22.99 0.49
C TYR A 724 27.63 21.94 0.74
N MET A 725 26.98 22.02 1.89
CA MET A 725 25.82 21.21 2.23
C MET A 725 24.62 22.09 2.56
N ILE A 726 23.46 21.78 2.00
CA ILE A 726 22.20 22.49 2.24
C ILE A 726 21.22 21.49 2.84
N VAL A 727 20.84 21.72 4.10
CA VAL A 727 19.92 20.87 4.87
C VAL A 727 18.52 21.47 4.83
N GLY A 728 17.55 20.69 4.35
CA GLY A 728 16.15 21.10 4.26
C GLY A 728 15.38 20.69 5.51
N GLU A 729 15.00 21.69 6.31
CA GLU A 729 14.17 21.53 7.53
C GLU A 729 13.24 22.73 7.70
N PRO A 730 12.08 22.60 8.38
CA PRO A 730 11.13 23.71 8.53
C PRO A 730 11.70 24.82 9.43
N THR A 731 12.17 25.90 8.81
CA THR A 731 12.82 27.04 9.48
C THR A 731 12.10 28.37 9.21
N GLU A 732 10.79 28.35 9.05
CA GLU A 732 9.94 29.53 8.83
C GLU A 732 10.43 30.42 7.68
N SER A 733 10.89 29.76 6.60
CA SER A 733 11.50 30.41 5.44
C SER A 733 12.67 31.35 5.79
N ALA A 734 13.42 31.02 6.84
CA ALA A 734 14.60 31.73 7.30
C ALA A 734 15.82 30.79 7.35
N PHE A 735 17.02 31.33 7.18
CA PHE A 735 18.24 30.54 7.33
C PHE A 735 18.55 30.31 8.81
N ALA A 736 18.90 29.08 9.18
CA ALA A 736 19.41 28.84 10.51
C ALA A 736 20.75 29.55 10.70
N SER A 737 20.95 30.17 11.86
CA SER A 737 22.26 30.65 12.30
C SER A 737 22.98 29.62 13.14
N ILE A 738 22.23 28.90 13.98
CA ILE A 738 22.71 27.85 14.87
C ILE A 738 21.55 26.89 15.16
N GLN A 739 21.87 25.61 15.38
CA GLN A 739 20.95 24.62 15.94
C GLN A 739 21.44 24.13 17.30
N LYS A 740 20.53 23.72 18.18
CA LYS A 740 20.88 23.10 19.46
C LYS A 740 21.55 21.74 19.25
N GLY A 741 22.49 21.42 20.13
CA GLY A 741 23.06 20.08 20.24
C GLY A 741 22.12 19.13 20.99
N VAL A 742 22.52 17.87 21.09
CA VAL A 742 21.79 16.86 21.86
C VAL A 742 22.73 16.01 22.70
N LEU A 743 22.24 15.56 23.86
CA LEU A 743 22.89 14.53 24.66
C LEU A 743 21.82 13.57 25.20
N LYS A 744 21.96 12.29 24.87
CA LYS A 744 21.09 11.21 25.33
C LYS A 744 21.85 10.41 26.39
N VAL A 745 21.25 10.20 27.56
CA VAL A 745 21.90 9.48 28.69
C VAL A 745 20.92 8.59 29.44
N HIS A 746 21.40 7.40 29.84
CA HIS A 746 20.71 6.56 30.79
C HIS A 746 21.30 6.79 32.20
N VAL A 747 20.42 7.04 33.17
CA VAL A 747 20.78 7.14 34.59
C VAL A 747 20.29 5.88 35.28
N LYS A 748 21.21 5.05 35.78
CA LYS A 748 20.93 3.72 36.34
C LYS A 748 21.28 3.71 37.83
N THR A 749 20.39 3.19 38.66
CA THR A 749 20.64 3.06 40.10
C THR A 749 20.52 1.61 40.54
N GLN A 750 21.29 1.27 41.57
CA GLN A 750 21.28 -0.05 42.17
C GLN A 750 20.84 0.03 43.64
N GLY A 751 19.90 -0.84 43.97
CA GLY A 751 19.36 -1.08 45.29
C GLY A 751 19.79 -2.45 45.81
N LYS A 752 19.07 -2.92 46.82
CA LYS A 752 19.20 -4.28 47.36
C LYS A 752 17.80 -4.86 47.49
N ALA A 753 17.53 -5.93 46.77
CA ALA A 753 16.27 -6.65 46.86
C ALA A 753 16.02 -7.15 48.29
N GLY A 754 14.76 -7.12 48.69
CA GLY A 754 14.30 -7.57 50.01
C GLY A 754 12.81 -7.31 50.15
N HIS A 755 12.16 -7.97 51.11
CA HIS A 755 10.73 -7.72 51.35
C HIS A 755 10.55 -6.33 51.97
N SER A 756 9.69 -5.50 51.37
CA SER A 756 9.44 -4.11 51.77
C SER A 756 9.00 -3.95 53.23
N GLY A 757 8.32 -4.96 53.79
CA GLY A 757 7.97 -5.04 55.21
C GLY A 757 9.16 -5.10 56.19
N TYR A 758 10.39 -5.27 55.71
CA TYR A 758 11.61 -5.20 56.52
C TYR A 758 12.58 -4.16 55.94
N PRO A 759 12.40 -2.86 56.24
CA PRO A 759 13.15 -1.77 55.62
C PRO A 759 14.67 -1.82 55.83
N HIS A 760 15.13 -2.49 56.88
CA HIS A 760 16.56 -2.67 57.17
C HIS A 760 17.24 -3.73 56.29
N THR A 761 16.48 -4.57 55.57
CA THR A 761 17.02 -5.71 54.81
C THR A 761 17.35 -5.38 53.35
N GLY A 762 16.79 -4.30 52.81
CA GLY A 762 16.94 -3.90 51.41
C GLY A 762 16.96 -2.38 51.24
N THR A 763 17.21 -1.93 50.02
CA THR A 763 17.18 -0.50 49.65
C THR A 763 16.58 -0.36 48.25
N SER A 764 15.67 0.60 48.05
CA SER A 764 15.01 0.79 46.75
C SER A 764 15.91 1.54 45.78
N ALA A 765 16.20 0.94 44.62
CA ALA A 765 16.82 1.62 43.49
C ALA A 765 15.92 2.77 42.97
N ILE A 766 14.61 2.57 42.93
CA ILE A 766 13.65 3.60 42.45
C ILE A 766 13.73 4.85 43.33
N HIS A 767 13.80 4.72 44.66
CA HIS A 767 13.91 5.89 45.54
C HIS A 767 15.20 6.66 45.28
N LYS A 768 16.34 5.95 45.16
CA LYS A 768 17.63 6.58 44.79
C LYS A 768 17.55 7.29 43.44
N LEU A 769 16.88 6.67 42.45
CA LEU A 769 16.70 7.26 41.13
C LEU A 769 15.88 8.54 41.21
N LEU A 770 14.79 8.55 41.97
CA LEU A 770 13.95 9.74 42.14
C LEU A 770 14.72 10.91 42.79
N ASP A 771 15.57 10.63 43.79
CA ASP A 771 16.42 11.65 44.40
C ASP A 771 17.42 12.25 43.38
N VAL A 772 18.08 11.38 42.59
CA VAL A 772 19.02 11.82 41.55
C VAL A 772 18.31 12.61 40.45
N LEU A 773 17.15 12.15 39.99
CA LEU A 773 16.36 12.84 38.98
C LEU A 773 15.84 14.19 39.48
N HIS A 774 15.42 14.27 40.75
CA HIS A 774 15.01 15.53 41.37
C HIS A 774 16.12 16.57 41.24
N ASP A 775 17.35 16.22 41.64
CA ASP A 775 18.48 17.14 41.52
C ASP A 775 18.75 17.50 40.05
N ILE A 776 18.72 16.53 39.13
CA ILE A 776 19.00 16.77 37.69
C ILE A 776 17.99 17.76 37.10
N MET A 777 16.71 17.59 37.41
CA MET A 777 15.63 18.45 36.89
C MET A 777 15.67 19.87 37.44
N HIS A 778 16.23 20.08 38.64
CA HIS A 778 16.29 21.38 39.31
C HIS A 778 17.68 22.02 39.24
N HIS A 779 18.62 21.41 38.51
CA HIS A 779 19.96 21.95 38.31
C HIS A 779 19.95 23.11 37.31
N ASN A 780 20.80 24.11 37.56
CA ASN A 780 20.99 25.23 36.64
C ASN A 780 21.97 24.81 35.53
N TRP A 781 21.41 24.30 34.43
CA TRP A 781 22.19 23.82 33.29
C TRP A 781 22.90 24.96 32.54
N PRO A 782 24.01 24.67 31.82
CA PRO A 782 24.70 25.64 30.98
C PRO A 782 23.74 26.33 30.01
N LYS A 783 23.99 27.62 29.78
CA LYS A 783 23.18 28.45 28.88
C LYS A 783 24.05 29.20 27.90
N SER A 784 23.49 29.55 26.76
CA SER A 784 24.12 30.45 25.79
C SER A 784 23.27 31.69 25.58
N ASP A 785 23.92 32.79 25.18
CA ASP A 785 23.23 34.06 24.93
C ASP A 785 22.22 33.97 23.78
N VAL A 786 22.39 33.00 22.88
CA VAL A 786 21.54 32.81 21.70
C VAL A 786 20.31 31.94 22.00
N HIS A 787 20.49 30.83 22.71
CA HIS A 787 19.45 29.82 22.92
C HIS A 787 18.86 29.78 24.33
N GLY A 788 19.42 30.57 25.25
CA GLY A 788 19.11 30.46 26.67
C GLY A 788 19.59 29.13 27.24
N ASP A 789 18.81 28.62 28.19
CA ASP A 789 19.18 27.45 28.98
C ASP A 789 19.20 26.15 28.15
N THR A 790 20.14 25.27 28.48
CA THR A 790 20.06 23.85 28.12
C THR A 790 18.81 23.28 28.79
N THR A 791 17.98 22.61 27.99
CA THR A 791 16.71 22.01 28.47
C THR A 791 16.83 20.50 28.48
N LEU A 792 16.04 19.82 29.31
CA LEU A 792 16.03 18.37 29.39
C LEU A 792 14.62 17.81 29.46
N ASN A 793 14.48 16.56 29.02
CA ASN A 793 13.27 15.76 29.16
C ASN A 793 13.64 14.38 29.74
N VAL A 794 12.95 13.94 30.80
CA VAL A 794 13.03 12.56 31.29
C VAL A 794 12.00 11.74 30.53
N GLY A 795 12.41 11.14 29.42
CA GLY A 795 11.50 10.51 28.46
C GLY A 795 10.96 9.15 28.91
N LEU A 796 11.75 8.36 29.64
CA LEU A 796 11.38 7.00 30.08
C LEU A 796 11.91 6.73 31.49
N ILE A 797 11.11 6.06 32.33
CA ILE A 797 11.52 5.59 33.67
C ILE A 797 11.03 4.15 33.84
N ASN A 798 11.89 3.26 34.33
CA ASN A 798 11.57 1.86 34.62
C ASN A 798 12.32 1.38 35.87
N GLY A 799 11.74 0.45 36.64
CA GLY A 799 12.38 -0.13 37.81
C GLY A 799 11.43 -0.98 38.66
N GLY A 800 12.00 -1.88 39.46
CA GLY A 800 11.24 -2.80 40.32
C GLY A 800 10.59 -3.98 39.58
N HIS A 801 10.15 -4.99 40.35
CA HIS A 801 9.48 -6.19 39.80
C HIS A 801 8.27 -6.64 40.63
N ALA A 802 8.08 -6.12 41.85
CA ALA A 802 6.96 -6.42 42.73
C ALA A 802 6.73 -5.27 43.73
N LEU A 803 5.47 -5.00 44.10
CA LEU A 803 5.11 -3.91 45.02
C LEU A 803 5.62 -4.11 46.45
N ASN A 804 5.62 -5.37 46.90
CA ASN A 804 6.06 -5.72 48.25
C ASN A 804 7.58 -5.98 48.32
N ALA A 805 8.36 -5.66 47.29
CA ALA A 805 9.81 -5.85 47.26
C ALA A 805 10.56 -4.54 47.02
N TRP A 806 11.69 -4.37 47.69
CA TRP A 806 12.64 -3.31 47.38
C TRP A 806 13.19 -3.50 45.96
N ALA A 807 13.07 -2.48 45.11
CA ALA A 807 13.56 -2.53 43.74
C ALA A 807 15.09 -2.67 43.72
N GLU A 808 15.59 -3.75 43.11
CA GLU A 808 17.04 -3.96 42.99
C GLU A 808 17.69 -3.03 41.95
N LYS A 809 16.97 -2.69 40.88
CA LYS A 809 17.45 -1.87 39.77
C LYS A 809 16.36 -0.91 39.32
N ALA A 810 16.77 0.28 38.92
CA ALA A 810 15.92 1.28 38.27
C ALA A 810 16.75 2.12 37.29
N GLN A 811 16.12 2.57 36.21
CA GLN A 811 16.74 3.36 35.15
C GLN A 811 15.81 4.46 34.66
N ALA A 812 16.38 5.60 34.30
CA ALA A 812 15.72 6.64 33.52
C ALA A 812 16.51 6.98 32.26
N SER A 813 15.82 7.36 31.19
CA SER A 813 16.41 7.88 29.95
C SER A 813 16.14 9.38 29.85
N ILE A 814 17.21 10.17 29.77
CA ILE A 814 17.14 11.63 29.75
C ILE A 814 17.67 12.14 28.40
N PHE A 815 16.93 13.08 27.82
CA PHE A 815 17.28 13.77 26.58
C PHE A 815 17.56 15.25 26.87
N PHE A 816 18.80 15.69 26.69
CA PHE A 816 19.21 17.08 26.80
C PHE A 816 19.24 17.75 25.42
N ARG A 817 18.67 18.96 25.32
CA ARG A 817 18.87 19.89 24.21
C ARG A 817 19.95 20.88 24.63
N VAL A 818 21.16 20.63 24.16
CA VAL A 818 22.40 21.29 24.57
C VAL A 818 22.53 22.65 23.89
N THR A 819 22.88 23.69 24.65
CA THR A 819 23.08 25.05 24.10
C THR A 819 24.52 25.54 24.14
N THR A 820 25.42 24.86 24.88
CA THR A 820 26.87 25.15 24.93
C THR A 820 27.69 24.03 24.29
N SER A 821 28.05 22.99 25.04
CA SER A 821 28.71 21.77 24.56
C SER A 821 28.24 20.56 25.36
N VAL A 822 28.29 19.38 24.74
CA VAL A 822 28.00 18.10 25.36
C VAL A 822 28.92 17.89 26.56
N ASN A 823 30.18 18.30 26.45
CA ASN A 823 31.15 18.15 27.53
C ASN A 823 30.80 18.99 28.76
N ASP A 824 30.28 20.21 28.59
CA ASP A 824 29.84 21.05 29.71
C ASP A 824 28.68 20.40 30.47
N VAL A 825 27.69 19.89 29.73
CA VAL A 825 26.53 19.21 30.31
C VAL A 825 26.96 17.92 30.99
N LYS A 826 27.80 17.09 30.36
CA LYS A 826 28.34 15.85 30.94
C LYS A 826 29.12 16.12 32.23
N SER A 827 30.03 17.09 32.21
CA SER A 827 30.87 17.41 33.38
C SER A 827 30.01 17.87 34.57
N GLN A 828 28.95 18.65 34.30
CA GLN A 828 28.01 19.04 35.35
C GLN A 828 27.14 17.87 35.82
N LEU A 829 26.65 17.04 34.89
CA LEU A 829 25.83 15.85 35.16
C LEU A 829 26.57 14.81 36.00
N GLU A 830 27.85 14.59 35.72
CA GLU A 830 28.70 13.69 36.51
C GLU A 830 28.93 14.22 37.92
N LYS A 831 29.11 15.54 38.06
CA LYS A 831 29.31 16.19 39.37
C LYS A 831 28.07 16.13 40.25
N ILE A 832 26.89 16.38 39.69
CA ILE A 832 25.61 16.30 40.41
C ILE A 832 25.28 14.85 40.75
N VAL A 833 25.43 13.91 39.83
CA VAL A 833 25.09 12.51 40.07
C VAL A 833 26.05 11.87 41.07
N GLY A 834 27.36 12.11 40.91
CA GLY A 834 28.41 11.54 41.76
C GLY A 834 28.33 10.00 41.79
N GLU A 835 28.60 9.40 42.95
CA GLU A 835 28.53 7.94 43.12
C GLU A 835 27.09 7.40 43.32
N ARG A 836 26.06 8.24 43.18
CA ARG A 836 24.66 7.87 43.49
C ARG A 836 23.99 7.04 42.39
N ALA A 837 24.45 7.18 41.15
CA ALA A 837 23.94 6.44 39.99
C ALA A 837 25.06 6.24 38.96
N ASP A 838 24.89 5.22 38.11
CA ASP A 838 25.72 4.96 36.93
C ASP A 838 25.15 5.73 35.72
N LEU A 839 26.04 6.33 34.94
CA LEU A 839 25.70 7.14 33.76
C LEU A 839 26.17 6.45 32.50
N ASP A 840 25.23 6.12 31.62
CA ASP A 840 25.49 5.43 30.36
C ASP A 840 25.16 6.35 29.18
N TYR A 841 26.21 6.75 28.46
CA TYR A 841 26.18 7.66 27.32
C TYR A 841 26.16 6.94 25.95
N SER A 842 25.88 5.64 25.91
CA SER A 842 25.90 4.83 24.69
C SER A 842 24.94 5.32 23.60
N LEU A 843 23.89 6.07 23.97
CA LEU A 843 22.94 6.68 23.04
C LEU A 843 23.51 7.89 22.26
N GLY A 844 24.69 8.39 22.63
CA GLY A 844 25.42 9.42 21.91
C GLY A 844 24.93 10.86 22.16
N GLY A 845 25.53 11.79 21.41
CA GLY A 845 25.24 13.22 21.45
C GLY A 845 26.16 14.02 20.55
N ASN A 846 25.77 15.26 20.25
CA ASN A 846 26.56 16.21 19.48
C ASN A 846 26.42 17.63 20.03
N ASP A 847 27.47 18.43 19.81
CA ASP A 847 27.48 19.85 20.14
C ASP A 847 26.53 20.63 19.22
N PRO A 848 26.09 21.85 19.63
CA PRO A 848 25.44 22.80 18.75
C PRO A 848 26.22 23.04 17.46
N VAL A 849 25.51 23.22 16.34
CA VAL A 849 26.14 23.46 15.03
C VAL A 849 25.78 24.84 14.53
N THR A 850 26.80 25.66 14.28
CA THR A 850 26.68 26.99 13.68
C THR A 850 26.69 26.87 12.16
N PHE A 851 25.76 27.55 11.50
CA PHE A 851 25.63 27.57 10.05
C PHE A 851 26.29 28.80 9.44
N ALA A 852 26.73 28.68 8.19
CA ALA A 852 27.38 29.76 7.45
C ALA A 852 26.39 30.92 7.17
N GLU A 853 26.95 32.11 6.94
CA GLU A 853 26.16 33.25 6.47
C GLU A 853 25.62 32.98 5.05
N PRO A 854 24.31 33.17 4.79
CA PRO A 854 23.77 32.95 3.45
C PRO A 854 24.46 33.88 2.45
N PRO A 855 24.68 33.42 1.20
CA PRO A 855 25.46 34.17 0.21
C PRO A 855 24.70 35.38 -0.39
N PHE A 856 23.50 35.67 0.13
CA PHE A 856 22.65 36.80 -0.21
C PHE A 856 21.85 37.26 1.03
N PRO A 857 21.35 38.52 1.06
CA PRO A 857 20.56 39.01 2.19
C PRO A 857 19.32 38.14 2.45
N ALA A 858 19.19 37.59 3.65
CA ALA A 858 18.07 36.76 4.06
C ALA A 858 17.84 36.83 5.58
N LYS A 859 16.61 36.53 6.03
CA LYS A 859 16.28 36.40 7.45
C LYS A 859 17.04 35.22 8.05
N ARG A 860 17.50 35.38 9.29
CA ARG A 860 18.16 34.31 10.05
C ARG A 860 17.47 34.08 11.39
N LEU A 861 17.52 32.85 11.89
CA LEU A 861 16.99 32.48 13.20
C LEU A 861 17.83 31.38 13.86
N ALA A 862 17.74 31.28 15.19
CA ALA A 862 18.37 30.22 15.96
C ALA A 862 17.36 29.07 16.16
N CYS A 863 17.70 27.87 15.70
CA CYS A 863 16.83 26.69 15.74
C CYS A 863 16.95 25.93 17.07
N SER A 864 15.82 25.54 17.67
CA SER A 864 15.82 24.80 18.95
C SER A 864 15.82 23.27 18.81
N PHE A 865 15.92 22.75 17.59
CA PHE A 865 15.99 21.34 17.26
C PHE A 865 17.39 20.94 16.76
N ASN A 866 17.59 19.66 16.47
CA ASN A 866 18.83 19.08 15.92
C ASN A 866 18.48 18.37 14.61
N THR A 867 19.49 18.04 13.81
CA THR A 867 19.34 17.45 12.46
C THR A 867 20.40 16.37 12.23
N ASP A 868 20.47 15.85 11.01
CA ASP A 868 21.51 14.90 10.57
C ASP A 868 22.91 15.52 10.37
N LEU A 869 23.04 16.83 10.15
CA LEU A 869 24.33 17.47 9.84
C LEU A 869 25.47 17.13 10.83
N PRO A 870 25.25 17.07 12.16
CA PRO A 870 26.31 16.72 13.11
C PRO A 870 26.89 15.31 12.91
N TYR A 871 26.14 14.40 12.29
CA TYR A 871 26.50 13.00 12.03
C TYR A 871 27.21 12.79 10.67
N TYR A 872 27.30 13.84 9.86
CA TYR A 872 28.14 13.86 8.67
C TYR A 872 29.62 14.03 9.07
N LYS A 873 30.44 13.00 8.88
CA LYS A 873 31.83 12.92 9.37
C LYS A 873 32.75 14.01 8.81
N LYS A 874 32.47 14.49 7.59
CA LYS A 874 33.28 15.51 6.91
C LYS A 874 32.71 16.93 7.06
N LYS A 875 31.79 17.17 8.00
CA LYS A 875 31.18 18.50 8.19
C LYS A 875 32.20 19.63 8.37
N ASP A 876 33.31 19.35 9.06
CA ASP A 876 34.37 20.34 9.31
C ASP A 876 35.23 20.64 8.06
N GLN A 877 35.04 19.88 6.97
CA GLN A 877 35.70 20.10 5.68
C GLN A 877 34.84 20.94 4.73
N LEU A 878 33.58 21.20 5.08
CA LEU A 878 32.68 22.03 4.26
C LEU A 878 33.16 23.48 4.27
N LYS A 879 33.13 24.13 3.11
CA LYS A 879 33.30 25.59 2.99
C LYS A 879 32.12 26.35 3.59
N GLY A 880 30.94 25.73 3.62
CA GLY A 880 29.77 26.25 4.29
C GLY A 880 28.62 25.24 4.34
N ALA A 881 27.94 25.19 5.48
CA ALA A 881 26.68 24.48 5.64
C ALA A 881 25.54 25.48 5.84
N PHE A 882 24.40 25.22 5.21
CA PHE A 882 23.19 26.04 5.31
C PHE A 882 22.02 25.15 5.73
N MET A 883 21.12 25.67 6.57
CA MET A 883 19.84 25.03 6.84
C MET A 883 18.73 26.02 6.58
N TYR A 884 17.75 25.60 5.80
CA TYR A 884 16.65 26.42 5.33
C TYR A 884 15.48 25.53 4.92
N GLY A 885 14.25 25.94 5.20
CA GLY A 885 13.05 25.33 4.65
C GLY A 885 11.78 26.13 4.96
N ALA A 886 10.71 25.74 4.30
CA ALA A 886 9.38 26.33 4.42
C ALA A 886 8.61 25.80 5.64
N GLY A 887 7.57 26.53 6.07
CA GLY A 887 6.76 26.15 7.23
C GLY A 887 7.53 26.20 8.56
N SER A 888 6.91 25.76 9.66
CA SER A 888 7.45 25.94 11.02
C SER A 888 7.59 24.63 11.75
N ILE A 889 8.75 24.38 12.36
CA ILE A 889 8.98 23.22 13.24
C ILE A 889 7.94 23.12 14.37
N THR A 890 7.31 24.23 14.76
CA THR A 890 6.27 24.21 15.82
C THR A 890 4.95 23.57 15.38
N ASN A 891 4.71 23.44 14.07
CA ASN A 891 3.57 22.73 13.50
C ASN A 891 3.90 21.28 13.13
N ALA A 892 5.19 20.94 12.98
CA ALA A 892 5.60 19.56 12.74
C ALA A 892 5.10 18.62 13.84
N PHE A 893 4.81 17.37 13.47
CA PHE A 893 4.31 16.31 14.34
C PHE A 893 2.89 16.51 14.89
N SER A 894 2.25 17.65 14.64
CA SER A 894 0.87 17.91 15.04
C SER A 894 -0.14 17.08 14.21
N ALA A 895 -1.38 16.94 14.70
CA ALA A 895 -2.44 16.25 13.97
C ALA A 895 -2.90 17.03 12.73
N ASP A 896 -2.76 18.36 12.77
CA ASP A 896 -3.11 19.29 11.70
C ASP A 896 -1.84 19.87 11.07
N GLU A 897 -0.85 19.01 10.81
CA GLU A 897 0.39 19.43 10.14
C GLU A 897 0.06 19.99 8.74
N PHE A 898 0.63 21.14 8.40
CA PHE A 898 0.42 21.81 7.13
C PHE A 898 1.65 22.61 6.68
N ILE A 899 1.70 22.88 5.38
CA ILE A 899 2.65 23.81 4.78
C ILE A 899 1.90 24.83 3.90
N PRO A 900 2.14 26.14 4.06
CA PRO A 900 1.63 27.13 3.13
C PRO A 900 2.22 26.94 1.74
N ILE A 901 1.38 26.93 0.70
CA ILE A 901 1.79 26.75 -0.70
C ILE A 901 2.77 27.86 -1.12
N ASP A 902 2.55 29.09 -0.64
CA ASP A 902 3.46 30.21 -0.89
C ASP A 902 4.85 30.01 -0.29
N ASP A 903 4.94 29.44 0.91
CA ASP A 903 6.22 29.17 1.56
C ASP A 903 6.95 28.03 0.86
N LEU A 904 6.23 26.99 0.44
CA LEU A 904 6.78 25.90 -0.37
C LEU A 904 7.39 26.42 -1.69
N ASN A 905 6.70 27.33 -2.38
CA ASN A 905 7.20 27.96 -3.60
C ASN A 905 8.43 28.86 -3.34
N LYS A 906 8.43 29.62 -2.23
CA LYS A 906 9.61 30.41 -1.81
C LYS A 906 10.80 29.52 -1.48
N ALA A 907 10.58 28.36 -0.88
CA ALA A 907 11.64 27.39 -0.60
C ALA A 907 12.28 26.87 -1.88
N LEU A 908 11.49 26.46 -2.87
CA LEU A 908 11.99 26.07 -4.18
C LEU A 908 12.89 27.17 -4.78
N GLU A 909 12.40 28.41 -4.83
CA GLU A 909 13.17 29.52 -5.40
C GLU A 909 14.46 29.79 -4.60
N THR A 910 14.43 29.63 -3.28
CA THR A 910 15.61 29.83 -2.42
C THR A 910 16.67 28.75 -2.65
N TYR A 911 16.27 27.46 -2.74
CA TYR A 911 17.20 26.38 -3.07
C TYR A 911 17.81 26.55 -4.46
N TYR A 912 16.99 26.92 -5.45
CA TYR A 912 17.47 27.21 -6.81
C TYR A 912 18.48 28.37 -6.79
N ARG A 913 18.18 29.46 -6.07
CA ARG A 913 19.09 30.60 -5.93
C ARG A 913 20.40 30.23 -5.22
N LEU A 914 20.37 29.35 -4.22
CA LEU A 914 21.58 28.82 -3.57
C LEU A 914 22.45 28.06 -4.58
N LEU A 915 21.85 27.15 -5.36
CA LEU A 915 22.57 26.40 -6.39
C LEU A 915 23.27 27.32 -7.40
N VAL A 916 22.53 28.29 -7.95
CA VAL A 916 23.10 29.31 -8.86
C VAL A 916 24.23 30.08 -8.20
N THR A 917 24.03 30.58 -6.98
CA THR A 917 25.02 31.45 -6.32
C THR A 917 26.29 30.70 -5.90
N LEU A 918 26.19 29.43 -5.54
CA LEU A 918 27.33 28.62 -5.07
C LEU A 918 28.13 28.00 -6.22
N LEU A 919 27.48 27.68 -7.36
CA LEU A 919 28.13 27.02 -8.49
C LEU A 919 28.56 27.97 -9.62
N HIS A 920 28.01 29.18 -9.67
CA HIS A 920 28.28 30.18 -10.71
C HIS A 920 29.32 31.25 -10.27
N LYS A 921 30.06 31.00 -9.18
CA LYS A 921 31.15 31.85 -8.68
C LYS A 921 32.49 31.51 -9.28
#